data_AF-A0A1J8QFE6-F1
#
_entry.id   AF-A0A1J8QFE6-F1
#
_cell.length_a   1.000
_cell.length_b   1.000
_cell.length_c   1.000
_cell.angle_alpha   90.00
_cell.angle_beta   90.00
_cell.angle_gamma   90.00
#
_symmetry.space_group_name_H-M   'P 1'
#
loop_
_entity.id
_entity.type
_entity.pdbx_description
1 polymer ?
#
loop_
_entity_poly.entity_id
_entity_poly.type
_entity_poly.pdbx_seq_one_letter_code
_entity_poly.pdbx_strand_id
1 'polypeptide(L)'
;MSLIFTIFALVFLTELISWIGKSVLLEFAWDLYSRIFMSVSYARQRQLKAELLTTKKELLQTSAQDHFAKWAKLRRSVDKGLAELEKLNGELASSKTAFSVKFNTLLWVFTTGLSFFVGWWYRKAAVFYLPPGWLGPLAWWMGLPFAPKGSVSVGIWQMACRRVIKVGERTVKNMIASSEPVAVPTEMEASFTAGVQIHTKVAQNAQADILTDGALAFLAALHRTFESTRQSLLVARDVAQRRFDSGVPLDFPPETAHIRAEPSWHCAPPAPGLEDRRVEITGPTDRKMVINALNSGAKTFMADFEDSSAPTFANMINGQVNLRDAIIRQIDFESGGKKYKLSENPAALLVRPRGWHLDETRVTVDNTPVSGSLFDFGLYFYHNAHELIKRGSGPYFYLPKMEHYLEARLWNDVFLFSQSYIGIPHNTIRATVLIETLPAGFQMEEILFELRNHSAGLNCGRWDYIFSAIKKRRADKSAVLPDRKDVTMTVPFMDAYVRLLIQTCHRRKVAAMGGMSAQIPIKDDPKANEVAMEKVRADKLREVTAGHDGTWIAHPLINQIARKVFDENMLGPNQYHVRREDVKVAAADLLSANVPGKITEDGIRSNVSVALAYCGAWIGGNGCIPVNYLMEDAATAEIARVQLWQWVKYDARLETGEQITPQYIDRIIAEQAPGITKIAPSVQVNHLKIASKYLMDQIRQQWPSDFLTSDLMPYLTMADGVDEKWYRSVL
;
A
#
# COMPACT_ATOMS: atom_id res chain seq x y z
N MET A 1 46.90 36.48 -17.98
CA MET A 1 46.93 35.18 -17.26
C MET A 1 47.32 34.09 -18.23
N SER A 2 48.24 33.18 -17.86
CA SER A 2 48.60 32.04 -18.73
C SER A 2 47.36 31.20 -19.04
N LEU A 3 47.23 30.75 -20.29
CA LEU A 3 46.12 29.91 -20.78
C LEU A 3 45.91 28.67 -19.89
N ILE A 4 46.99 28.16 -19.30
CA ILE A 4 47.01 27.08 -18.29
C ILE A 4 46.10 27.41 -17.10
N PHE A 5 46.28 28.58 -16.48
CA PHE A 5 45.54 28.99 -15.29
C PHE A 5 44.09 29.33 -15.61
N THR A 6 43.84 29.94 -16.77
CA THR A 6 42.48 30.26 -17.21
C THR A 6 41.66 28.99 -17.41
N ILE A 7 42.22 27.96 -18.05
CA ILE A 7 41.54 26.67 -18.24
C ILE A 7 41.35 25.96 -16.90
N PHE A 8 42.36 25.95 -16.02
CA PHE A 8 42.25 25.33 -14.71
C PHE A 8 41.15 25.99 -13.85
N ALA A 9 41.14 27.33 -13.75
CA ALA A 9 40.16 28.08 -12.98
C ALA A 9 38.73 27.84 -13.49
N LEU A 10 38.56 27.80 -14.81
CA LEU A 10 37.28 27.51 -15.44
C LEU A 10 36.82 26.09 -15.11
N VAL A 11 37.66 25.07 -15.30
CA VAL A 11 37.31 23.67 -14.95
C VAL A 11 37.02 23.55 -13.46
N PHE A 12 37.82 24.17 -12.59
CA PHE A 12 37.59 24.19 -11.15
C PHE A 12 36.23 24.79 -10.78
N LEU A 13 35.85 25.93 -11.35
CA LEU A 13 34.54 26.55 -11.12
C LEU A 13 33.40 25.62 -11.58
N THR A 14 33.56 24.93 -12.71
CA THR A 14 32.54 23.99 -13.20
C THR A 14 32.36 22.77 -12.30
N GLU A 15 33.46 22.22 -11.78
CA GLU A 15 33.41 21.09 -10.85
C GLU A 15 32.90 21.55 -9.47
N LEU A 16 33.26 22.75 -9.01
CA LEU A 16 32.72 23.34 -7.78
C LEU A 16 31.18 23.48 -7.84
N ILE A 17 30.65 23.97 -8.96
CA ILE A 17 29.20 24.01 -9.21
C ILE A 17 28.60 22.60 -9.21
N SER A 18 29.31 21.62 -9.80
CA SER A 18 28.88 20.23 -9.80
C SER A 18 28.90 19.59 -8.40
N TRP A 19 29.83 20.00 -7.53
CA TRP A 19 29.95 19.49 -6.15
C TRP A 19 28.83 19.98 -5.25
N ILE A 20 28.48 21.27 -5.36
CA ILE A 20 27.34 21.83 -4.62
C ILE A 20 26.03 21.21 -5.12
N GLY A 21 25.95 20.94 -6.42
CA GLY A 21 24.80 20.31 -7.05
C GLY A 21 23.82 21.34 -7.62
N LYS A 22 23.32 21.07 -8.82
CA LYS A 22 22.42 21.99 -9.54
C LYS A 22 21.11 22.23 -8.78
N SER A 23 20.59 21.19 -8.12
CA SER A 23 19.37 21.27 -7.32
C SER A 23 19.53 22.18 -6.09
N VAL A 24 20.64 22.02 -5.34
CA VAL A 24 20.92 22.83 -4.14
C VAL A 24 21.07 24.31 -4.51
N LEU A 25 21.82 24.61 -5.56
CA LEU A 25 21.98 25.99 -6.06
C LEU A 25 20.65 26.58 -6.54
N LEU A 26 19.84 25.77 -7.23
CA LEU A 26 18.51 26.18 -7.69
C LEU A 26 17.58 26.49 -6.50
N GLU A 27 17.58 25.65 -5.47
CA GLU A 27 16.74 25.87 -4.28
C GLU A 27 17.17 27.09 -3.48
N PHE A 28 18.47 27.26 -3.27
CA PHE A 28 18.99 28.47 -2.61
C PHE A 28 18.65 29.74 -3.40
N ALA A 29 18.86 29.71 -4.72
CA ALA A 29 18.55 30.85 -5.58
C ALA A 29 17.04 31.12 -5.64
N TRP A 30 16.20 30.07 -5.62
CA TRP A 30 14.75 30.20 -5.57
C TRP A 30 14.26 30.75 -4.23
N ASP A 31 14.82 30.31 -3.10
CA ASP A 31 14.48 30.83 -1.77
C ASP A 31 14.82 32.32 -1.67
N LEU A 32 16.00 32.72 -2.14
CA LEU A 32 16.38 34.13 -2.21
C LEU A 32 15.45 34.93 -3.14
N TYR A 33 15.18 34.41 -4.35
CA TYR A 33 14.30 35.04 -5.32
C TYR A 33 12.87 35.20 -4.78
N SER A 34 12.31 34.15 -4.17
CA SER A 34 10.95 34.16 -3.65
C SER A 34 10.79 35.07 -2.44
N ARG A 35 11.81 35.17 -1.56
CA ARG A 35 11.83 36.12 -0.44
C ARG A 35 11.83 37.58 -0.91
N ILE A 36 12.53 37.89 -2.00
CA ILE A 36 12.67 39.26 -2.49
C ILE A 36 11.47 39.65 -3.37
N PHE A 37 11.10 38.80 -4.32
CA PHE A 37 10.16 39.15 -5.40
C PHE A 37 8.75 38.57 -5.23
N MET A 38 8.57 37.55 -4.37
CA MET A 38 7.29 36.84 -4.21
C MET A 38 6.75 36.87 -2.78
N SER A 39 7.34 37.69 -1.90
CA SER A 39 6.94 37.83 -0.50
C SER A 39 5.44 38.12 -0.34
N VAL A 40 4.87 38.95 -1.22
CA VAL A 40 3.44 39.31 -1.25
C VAL A 40 2.57 38.09 -1.55
N SER A 41 2.91 37.30 -2.57
CA SER A 41 2.14 36.11 -2.95
C SER A 41 2.22 35.02 -1.86
N TYR A 42 3.38 34.85 -1.22
CA TYR A 42 3.55 33.93 -0.10
C TYR A 42 2.87 34.43 1.20
N ALA A 43 2.78 35.75 1.41
CA ALA A 43 1.98 36.31 2.50
C ALA A 43 0.49 36.06 2.26
N ARG A 44 0.00 36.30 1.04
CA ARG A 44 -1.38 36.00 0.62
C ARG A 44 -1.72 34.52 0.78
N GLN A 45 -0.81 33.63 0.38
CA GLN A 45 -0.99 32.18 0.55
C GLN A 45 -1.12 31.77 2.02
N ARG A 46 -0.29 32.35 2.91
CA ARG A 46 -0.36 32.11 4.36
C ARG A 46 -1.65 32.63 4.96
N GLN A 47 -2.07 33.84 4.58
CA GLN A 47 -3.33 34.43 5.02
C GLN A 47 -4.52 33.57 4.59
N LEU A 48 -4.59 33.17 3.31
CA LEU A 48 -5.68 32.35 2.78
C LEU A 48 -5.78 30.98 3.47
N LYS A 49 -4.63 30.37 3.80
CA LYS A 49 -4.59 29.12 4.59
C LYS A 49 -5.13 29.32 6.00
N ALA A 50 -4.77 30.41 6.68
CA ALA A 50 -5.27 30.71 8.03
C ALA A 50 -6.79 30.99 8.03
N GLU A 51 -7.28 31.74 7.03
CA GLU A 51 -8.71 32.01 6.81
C GLU A 51 -9.48 30.72 6.49
N LEU A 52 -8.91 29.81 5.70
CA LEU A 52 -9.52 28.51 5.42
C LEU A 52 -9.59 27.62 6.67
N LEU A 53 -8.55 27.60 7.51
CA LEU A 53 -8.53 26.81 8.74
C LEU A 53 -9.59 27.30 9.73
N THR A 54 -9.71 28.62 9.89
CA THR A 54 -10.73 29.24 10.75
C THR A 54 -12.14 28.98 10.21
N THR A 55 -12.37 29.21 8.91
CA THR A 55 -13.68 28.96 8.28
C THR A 55 -14.07 27.48 8.32
N LYS A 56 -13.12 26.55 8.12
CA LYS A 56 -13.36 25.10 8.26
C LYS A 56 -13.72 24.73 9.69
N LYS A 57 -13.04 25.31 10.69
CA LYS A 57 -13.36 25.09 12.11
C LYS A 57 -14.78 25.55 12.42
N GLU A 58 -15.19 26.72 11.95
CA GLU A 58 -16.57 27.21 12.11
C GLU A 58 -17.61 26.35 11.38
N LEU A 59 -17.28 25.85 10.19
CA LEU A 59 -18.15 24.94 9.43
C LEU A 59 -18.39 23.64 10.20
N LEU A 60 -17.35 23.06 10.79
CA LEU A 60 -17.42 21.83 11.60
C LEU A 60 -18.21 22.03 12.89
N GLN A 61 -18.17 23.24 13.47
CA GLN A 61 -18.95 23.60 14.67
C GLN A 61 -20.40 23.98 14.37
N THR A 62 -20.78 24.15 13.09
CA THR A 62 -22.14 24.54 12.70
C THR A 62 -22.93 23.31 12.28
N SER A 63 -24.04 23.02 12.98
CA SER A 63 -24.97 21.93 12.61
C SER A 63 -25.58 22.17 11.23
N ALA A 64 -25.45 21.19 10.34
CA ALA A 64 -26.07 21.23 9.01
C ALA A 64 -27.60 21.09 9.06
N GLN A 65 -28.16 20.55 10.15
CA GLN A 65 -29.59 20.34 10.33
C GLN A 65 -30.26 21.55 10.98
N ASP A 66 -29.67 22.10 12.05
CA ASP A 66 -30.27 23.20 12.82
C ASP A 66 -29.95 24.58 12.23
N HIS A 67 -28.81 24.72 11.56
CA HIS A 67 -28.31 25.98 11.03
C HIS A 67 -27.91 25.87 9.55
N PHE A 68 -28.73 25.21 8.74
CA PHE A 68 -28.47 24.94 7.32
C PHE A 68 -28.04 26.18 6.51
N ALA A 69 -28.69 27.33 6.69
CA ALA A 69 -28.34 28.56 5.96
C ALA A 69 -26.91 29.05 6.27
N LYS A 70 -26.49 28.99 7.55
CA LYS A 70 -25.14 29.36 7.98
C LYS A 70 -24.13 28.33 7.50
N TRP A 71 -24.47 27.04 7.64
CA TRP A 71 -23.64 25.93 7.17
C TRP A 71 -23.39 26.00 5.65
N ALA A 72 -24.44 26.21 4.84
CA ALA A 72 -24.33 26.32 3.39
C ALA A 72 -23.50 27.54 2.95
N LYS A 73 -23.60 28.66 3.68
CA LYS A 73 -22.77 29.86 3.43
C LYS A 73 -21.30 29.60 3.76
N LEU A 74 -21.01 29.01 4.91
CA LEU A 74 -19.64 28.63 5.31
C LEU A 74 -19.04 27.62 4.33
N ARG A 75 -19.83 26.63 3.88
CA ARG A 75 -19.40 25.64 2.90
C ARG A 75 -18.97 26.28 1.58
N ARG A 76 -19.80 27.16 1.01
CA ARG A 76 -19.44 27.92 -0.21
C ARG A 76 -18.20 28.79 -0.02
N SER A 77 -18.02 29.35 1.18
CA SER A 77 -16.82 30.15 1.51
C SER A 77 -15.55 29.30 1.55
N VAL A 78 -15.64 28.09 2.12
CA VAL A 78 -14.54 27.12 2.11
C VAL A 78 -14.22 26.67 0.68
N ASP A 79 -15.24 26.32 -0.11
CA ASP A 79 -15.05 25.86 -1.50
C ASP A 79 -14.41 26.97 -2.36
N LYS A 80 -14.84 28.23 -2.20
CA LYS A 80 -14.23 29.39 -2.86
C LYS A 80 -12.78 29.61 -2.41
N GLY A 81 -12.51 29.56 -1.11
CA GLY A 81 -11.16 29.72 -0.58
C GLY A 81 -10.20 28.62 -1.08
N LEU A 82 -10.68 27.38 -1.19
CA LEU A 82 -9.90 26.26 -1.75
C LEU A 82 -9.56 26.49 -3.22
N ALA A 83 -10.52 26.96 -4.03
CA ALA A 83 -10.29 27.28 -5.43
C ALA A 83 -9.27 28.44 -5.61
N GLU A 84 -9.35 29.47 -4.77
CA GLU A 84 -8.37 30.57 -4.77
C GLU A 84 -6.98 30.09 -4.33
N LEU A 85 -6.89 29.17 -3.36
CA LEU A 85 -5.63 28.58 -2.92
C LEU A 85 -4.99 27.73 -4.02
N GLU A 86 -5.79 26.94 -4.72
CA GLU A 86 -5.34 26.11 -5.84
C GLU A 86 -4.81 26.97 -6.98
N LYS A 87 -5.53 28.05 -7.34
CA LYS A 87 -5.08 29.03 -8.33
C LYS A 87 -3.74 29.66 -7.93
N LEU A 88 -3.61 30.15 -6.69
CA LEU A 88 -2.39 30.78 -6.20
C LEU A 88 -1.21 29.80 -6.15
N ASN A 89 -1.45 28.55 -5.76
CA ASN A 89 -0.44 27.50 -5.80
C ASN A 89 0.01 27.20 -7.24
N GLY A 90 -0.92 27.18 -8.19
CA GLY A 90 -0.62 27.03 -9.62
C GLY A 90 0.27 28.16 -10.15
N GLU A 91 -0.02 29.41 -9.78
CA GLU A 91 0.79 30.59 -10.15
C GLU A 91 2.21 30.52 -9.56
N LEU A 92 2.33 30.14 -8.28
CA LEU A 92 3.63 29.96 -7.60
C LEU A 92 4.44 28.82 -8.24
N ALA A 93 3.80 27.70 -8.57
CA ALA A 93 4.43 26.56 -9.22
C ALA A 93 4.91 26.91 -10.63
N SER A 94 4.08 27.61 -11.42
CA SER A 94 4.46 28.08 -12.76
C SER A 94 5.65 29.05 -12.69
N SER A 95 5.65 29.95 -11.71
CA SER A 95 6.78 30.87 -11.47
C SER A 95 8.07 30.12 -11.11
N LYS A 96 7.99 29.08 -10.27
CA LYS A 96 9.13 28.22 -9.92
C LYS A 96 9.68 27.48 -11.14
N THR A 97 8.80 26.97 -11.99
CA THR A 97 9.18 26.30 -13.24
C THR A 97 9.87 27.27 -14.19
N ALA A 98 9.31 28.46 -14.41
CA ALA A 98 9.89 29.48 -15.26
C ALA A 98 11.26 29.95 -14.75
N PHE A 99 11.41 30.13 -13.44
CA PHE A 99 12.70 30.43 -12.81
C PHE A 99 13.71 29.29 -13.00
N SER A 100 13.29 28.05 -12.76
CA SER A 100 14.14 26.87 -12.93
C SER A 100 14.69 26.75 -14.34
N VAL A 101 13.86 26.99 -15.36
CA VAL A 101 14.31 26.98 -16.77
C VAL A 101 15.39 28.06 -16.98
N LYS A 102 15.12 29.31 -16.60
CA LYS A 102 16.09 30.42 -16.76
C LYS A 102 17.40 30.15 -16.01
N PHE A 103 17.29 29.68 -14.77
CA PHE A 103 18.44 29.37 -13.92
C PHE A 103 19.28 28.24 -14.50
N ASN A 104 18.65 27.15 -14.95
CA ASN A 104 19.34 26.03 -15.56
C ASN A 104 20.01 26.41 -16.90
N THR A 105 19.36 27.26 -17.70
CA THR A 105 19.98 27.81 -18.92
C THR A 105 21.21 28.64 -18.59
N LEU A 106 21.11 29.56 -17.61
CA LEU A 106 22.24 30.38 -17.17
C LEU A 106 23.38 29.50 -16.64
N LEU A 107 23.07 28.52 -15.80
CA LEU A 107 24.04 27.61 -15.22
C LEU A 107 24.72 26.75 -16.30
N TRP A 108 23.97 26.33 -17.32
CA TRP A 108 24.52 25.61 -18.46
C TRP A 108 25.49 26.48 -19.27
N VAL A 109 25.17 27.77 -19.48
CA VAL A 109 26.07 28.72 -20.14
C VAL A 109 27.39 28.84 -19.39
N PHE A 110 27.36 28.98 -18.06
CA PHE A 110 28.58 29.11 -17.25
C PHE A 110 29.39 27.82 -17.12
N THR A 111 28.73 26.66 -17.07
CA THR A 111 29.42 25.37 -16.86
C THR A 111 29.85 24.71 -18.17
N THR A 112 29.04 24.80 -19.22
CA THR A 112 29.26 24.09 -20.47
C THR A 112 29.56 25.06 -21.61
N GLY A 113 28.77 26.13 -21.74
CA GLY A 113 28.94 27.12 -22.81
C GLY A 113 30.32 27.80 -22.79
N LEU A 114 30.76 28.29 -21.62
CA LEU A 114 32.05 28.96 -21.47
C LEU A 114 33.23 28.00 -21.72
N SER A 115 33.13 26.77 -21.23
CA SER A 115 34.11 25.69 -21.48
C SER A 115 34.28 25.40 -22.97
N PHE A 116 33.15 25.32 -23.69
CA PHE A 116 33.13 25.10 -25.13
C PHE A 116 33.68 26.30 -25.90
N PHE A 117 33.29 27.52 -25.53
CA PHE A 117 33.78 28.75 -26.14
C PHE A 117 35.30 28.88 -26.02
N VAL A 118 35.86 28.66 -24.82
CA VAL A 118 37.31 28.70 -24.60
C VAL A 118 38.02 27.59 -25.39
N GLY A 119 37.46 26.36 -25.40
CA GLY A 119 37.99 25.25 -26.18
C GLY A 119 38.02 25.53 -27.68
N TRP A 120 36.99 26.18 -28.21
CA TRP A 120 36.89 26.57 -29.61
C TRP A 120 37.80 27.76 -29.95
N TRP A 121 37.81 28.80 -29.13
CA TRP A 121 38.58 30.04 -29.34
C TRP A 121 40.09 29.76 -29.37
N TYR A 122 40.57 28.93 -28.46
CA TYR A 122 41.98 28.56 -28.34
C TYR A 122 42.31 27.22 -29.00
N ARG A 123 41.46 26.71 -29.90
CA ARG A 123 41.63 25.37 -30.49
C ARG A 123 42.99 25.12 -31.16
N LYS A 124 43.59 26.17 -31.75
CA LYS A 124 44.90 26.10 -32.43
C LYS A 124 46.09 26.53 -31.55
N ALA A 125 45.84 26.93 -30.30
CA ALA A 125 46.88 27.38 -29.38
C ALA A 125 47.47 26.20 -28.60
N ALA A 126 48.78 26.23 -28.39
CA ALA A 126 49.45 25.33 -27.45
C ALA A 126 49.18 25.81 -26.02
N VAL A 127 48.69 24.93 -25.13
CA VAL A 127 48.59 25.25 -23.71
C VAL A 127 50.00 25.33 -23.10
N PHE A 128 50.85 24.36 -23.45
CA PHE A 128 52.31 24.39 -23.29
C PHE A 128 52.96 23.36 -24.22
N TYR A 129 54.27 23.51 -24.46
CA TYR A 129 55.08 22.57 -25.22
C TYR A 129 55.71 21.50 -24.31
N LEU A 130 55.77 20.27 -24.80
CA LEU A 130 56.39 19.17 -24.08
C LEU A 130 57.91 19.18 -24.32
N PRO A 131 58.74 18.89 -23.29
CA PRO A 131 60.16 18.66 -23.49
C PRO A 131 60.41 17.52 -24.50
N PRO A 132 61.46 17.60 -25.33
CA PRO A 132 61.78 16.54 -26.29
C PRO A 132 61.99 15.18 -25.60
N GLY A 133 61.32 14.14 -26.10
CA GLY A 133 61.52 12.75 -25.65
C GLY A 133 60.60 12.26 -24.50
N TRP A 134 59.82 13.14 -23.85
CA TRP A 134 59.03 12.78 -22.66
C TRP A 134 57.92 11.74 -22.89
N LEU A 135 57.27 11.75 -24.05
CA LEU A 135 56.16 10.83 -24.37
C LEU A 135 56.42 9.98 -25.62
N GLY A 136 57.65 10.03 -26.18
CA GLY A 136 58.04 9.29 -27.37
C GLY A 136 56.99 9.35 -28.51
N PRO A 137 56.62 8.21 -29.12
CA PRO A 137 55.66 8.16 -30.23
C PRO A 137 54.21 8.47 -29.83
N LEU A 138 53.89 8.68 -28.54
CA LEU A 138 52.54 9.03 -28.07
C LEU A 138 52.29 10.54 -27.99
N ALA A 139 53.33 11.37 -28.23
CA ALA A 139 53.23 12.83 -28.12
C ALA A 139 52.22 13.47 -29.10
N TRP A 140 51.88 12.79 -30.20
CA TRP A 140 50.90 13.32 -31.17
C TRP A 140 49.47 13.33 -30.62
N TRP A 141 49.11 12.39 -29.73
CA TRP A 141 47.77 12.35 -29.13
C TRP A 141 47.54 13.59 -28.26
N MET A 142 48.57 14.06 -27.55
CA MET A 142 48.50 15.24 -26.67
C MET A 142 48.11 16.54 -27.39
N GLY A 143 48.28 16.60 -28.72
CA GLY A 143 47.88 17.74 -29.55
C GLY A 143 46.45 17.68 -30.10
N LEU A 144 45.75 16.55 -30.00
CA LEU A 144 44.40 16.41 -30.54
C LEU A 144 43.38 17.25 -29.77
N PRO A 145 42.39 17.89 -30.43
CA PRO A 145 42.09 17.77 -31.86
C PRO A 145 42.83 18.73 -32.80
N PHE A 146 43.34 19.89 -32.35
CA PHE A 146 43.79 20.98 -33.26
C PHE A 146 45.07 21.73 -32.84
N ALA A 147 45.81 21.27 -31.83
CA ALA A 147 47.01 21.96 -31.33
C ALA A 147 48.29 21.58 -32.13
N PRO A 148 49.33 22.44 -32.13
CA PRO A 148 50.60 22.16 -32.82
C PRO A 148 51.29 20.87 -32.35
N LYS A 149 52.05 20.23 -33.24
CA LYS A 149 52.83 19.02 -32.91
C LYS A 149 53.81 19.29 -31.74
N GLY A 150 53.88 18.37 -30.79
CA GLY A 150 54.73 18.51 -29.60
C GLY A 150 54.16 19.40 -28.49
N SER A 151 52.87 19.74 -28.54
CA SER A 151 52.18 20.55 -27.53
C SER A 151 50.95 19.86 -26.94
N VAL A 152 50.47 20.37 -25.81
CA VAL A 152 49.22 19.93 -25.17
C VAL A 152 48.07 20.81 -25.63
N SER A 153 46.99 20.17 -26.11
CA SER A 153 45.77 20.85 -26.54
C SER A 153 44.92 21.33 -25.35
N VAL A 154 44.06 22.31 -25.60
CA VAL A 154 43.08 22.79 -24.62
C VAL A 154 42.18 21.65 -24.13
N GLY A 155 41.73 20.77 -25.03
CA GLY A 155 40.86 19.64 -24.67
C GLY A 155 41.56 18.63 -23.76
N ILE A 156 42.83 18.32 -24.02
CA ILE A 156 43.60 17.39 -23.19
C ILE A 156 43.96 17.99 -21.84
N TRP A 157 44.28 19.29 -21.81
CA TRP A 157 44.48 19.99 -20.54
C TRP A 157 43.18 20.08 -19.71
N GLN A 158 42.03 20.37 -20.32
CA GLN A 158 40.72 20.34 -19.65
C GLN A 158 40.42 18.97 -19.03
N MET A 159 40.67 17.89 -19.77
CA MET A 159 40.48 16.52 -19.27
C MET A 159 41.42 16.21 -18.09
N ALA A 160 42.69 16.62 -18.18
CA ALA A 160 43.66 16.45 -17.10
C ALA A 160 43.24 17.21 -15.83
N CYS A 161 42.89 18.50 -15.95
CA CYS A 161 42.39 19.30 -14.82
C CYS A 161 41.16 18.65 -14.17
N ARG A 162 40.17 18.24 -14.97
CA ARG A 162 38.96 17.59 -14.47
C ARG A 162 39.27 16.29 -13.73
N ARG A 163 40.20 15.47 -14.24
CA ARG A 163 40.60 14.23 -13.59
C ARG A 163 41.29 14.49 -12.26
N VAL A 164 42.21 15.44 -12.20
CA VAL A 164 42.93 15.82 -10.97
C VAL A 164 41.96 16.34 -9.91
N ILE A 165 41.04 17.24 -10.30
CA ILE A 165 40.04 17.80 -9.40
C ILE A 165 39.12 16.71 -8.82
N LYS A 166 38.65 15.76 -9.65
CA LYS A 166 37.82 14.63 -9.20
C LYS A 166 38.57 13.63 -8.30
N VAL A 167 39.87 13.44 -8.52
CA VAL A 167 40.68 12.63 -7.62
C VAL A 167 40.84 13.34 -6.28
N GLY A 168 41.14 14.64 -6.27
CA GLY A 168 41.20 15.46 -5.06
C GLY A 168 39.88 15.45 -4.28
N GLU A 169 38.74 15.56 -4.97
CA GLU A 169 37.40 15.44 -4.39
C GLU A 169 37.21 14.12 -3.64
N ARG A 170 37.58 12.98 -4.26
CA ARG A 170 37.47 11.66 -3.62
C ARG A 170 38.35 11.56 -2.40
N THR A 171 39.57 12.09 -2.47
CA THR A 171 40.49 12.11 -1.32
C THR A 171 39.92 12.93 -0.16
N VAL A 172 39.39 14.12 -0.43
CA VAL A 172 38.76 14.98 0.58
C VAL A 172 37.48 14.34 1.13
N LYS A 173 36.61 13.78 0.27
CA LYS A 173 35.40 13.07 0.72
C LYS A 173 35.72 11.85 1.57
N ASN A 174 36.76 11.09 1.24
CA ASN A 174 37.21 9.97 2.06
C ASN A 174 37.81 10.42 3.40
N MET A 175 38.38 11.62 3.47
CA MET A 175 38.87 12.23 4.71
C MET A 175 37.76 12.84 5.57
N ILE A 176 36.67 13.32 4.97
CA ILE A 176 35.52 13.92 5.68
C ILE A 176 34.49 12.85 6.10
N ALA A 177 34.33 11.77 5.33
CA ALA A 177 33.41 10.66 5.62
C ALA A 177 33.78 9.84 6.88
N SER A 178 34.88 10.18 7.57
CA SER A 178 35.19 9.70 8.91
C SER A 178 34.47 10.48 10.03
N SER A 179 33.62 11.44 9.69
CA SER A 179 32.77 12.18 10.64
C SER A 179 31.28 11.93 10.36
N GLU A 180 30.54 11.53 11.41
CA GLU A 180 29.13 11.15 11.42
C GLU A 180 28.18 12.27 10.94
N PRO A 181 26.95 11.93 10.47
CA PRO A 181 26.01 12.93 9.99
C PRO A 181 25.41 13.78 11.11
N VAL A 182 25.27 15.07 10.82
CA VAL A 182 24.80 16.16 11.69
C VAL A 182 23.32 16.01 12.04
N ALA A 183 23.00 16.12 13.34
CA ALA A 183 21.65 16.14 13.89
C ALA A 183 20.90 17.46 13.62
N VAL A 184 19.59 17.36 13.39
CA VAL A 184 18.64 18.48 13.30
C VAL A 184 18.33 19.00 14.73
N PRO A 185 18.07 20.30 14.96
CA PRO A 185 17.98 20.85 16.33
C PRO A 185 16.81 20.28 17.14
N THR A 186 17.15 19.81 18.34
CA THR A 186 16.37 18.97 19.27
C THR A 186 15.16 19.66 19.92
N GLU A 187 15.06 20.99 19.87
CA GLU A 187 13.98 21.74 20.53
C GLU A 187 12.65 21.74 19.75
N MET A 188 12.68 21.52 18.42
CA MET A 188 11.46 21.47 17.61
C MET A 188 10.80 20.08 17.63
N GLU A 189 11.57 19.00 17.77
CA GLU A 189 11.08 17.61 17.81
C GLU A 189 10.26 17.30 19.08
N ALA A 190 10.64 17.85 20.22
CA ALA A 190 9.90 17.72 21.48
C ALA A 190 8.46 18.26 21.40
N SER A 191 8.19 19.19 20.48
CA SER A 191 6.85 19.73 20.23
C SER A 191 5.96 18.82 19.38
N PHE A 192 6.53 17.94 18.55
CA PHE A 192 5.75 17.14 17.59
C PHE A 192 5.32 15.77 18.14
N THR A 193 6.12 15.18 19.03
CA THR A 193 5.78 13.94 19.77
C THR A 193 4.91 14.19 20.99
N ALA A 194 4.65 15.47 21.34
CA ALA A 194 3.72 15.84 22.40
C ALA A 194 2.39 15.09 22.23
N GLY A 195 1.83 14.54 23.30
CA GLY A 195 0.54 13.83 23.26
C GLY A 195 0.59 12.38 22.73
N VAL A 196 1.75 11.88 22.27
CA VAL A 196 1.93 10.47 21.91
C VAL A 196 2.17 9.64 23.18
N GLN A 197 1.44 8.54 23.36
CA GLN A 197 1.63 7.60 24.47
C GLN A 197 1.62 6.15 23.95
N ILE A 198 2.57 5.35 24.44
CA ILE A 198 2.66 3.91 24.19
C ILE A 198 2.22 3.20 25.46
N HIS A 199 1.15 2.40 25.39
CA HIS A 199 0.49 1.79 26.54
C HIS A 199 0.98 0.37 26.86
N THR A 200 1.94 -0.15 26.09
CA THR A 200 2.46 -1.52 26.25
C THR A 200 3.98 -1.54 26.28
N LYS A 201 4.53 -2.54 26.98
CA LYS A 201 5.97 -2.84 27.04
C LYS A 201 6.34 -4.06 26.19
N VAL A 202 5.43 -4.62 25.41
CA VAL A 202 5.69 -5.80 24.57
C VAL A 202 6.70 -5.48 23.47
N ALA A 203 7.69 -6.37 23.25
CA ALA A 203 8.72 -6.23 22.23
C ALA A 203 9.59 -4.96 22.32
N GLN A 204 10.05 -4.59 23.53
CA GLN A 204 10.79 -3.34 23.81
C GLN A 204 11.95 -3.03 22.85
N ASN A 205 12.76 -4.04 22.49
CA ASN A 205 13.88 -3.82 21.56
C ASN A 205 13.38 -3.39 20.17
N ALA A 206 12.34 -4.05 19.68
CA ALA A 206 11.73 -3.73 18.39
C ALA A 206 10.98 -2.39 18.45
N GLN A 207 10.40 -2.03 19.61
CA GLN A 207 9.85 -0.70 19.83
C GLN A 207 10.94 0.38 19.71
N ALA A 208 12.09 0.21 20.38
CA ALA A 208 13.18 1.18 20.32
C ALA A 208 13.71 1.39 18.89
N ASP A 209 13.72 0.31 18.09
CA ASP A 209 14.16 0.33 16.71
C ASP A 209 13.20 1.03 15.74
N ILE A 210 11.89 0.95 15.99
CA ILE A 210 10.84 1.36 15.04
C ILE A 210 10.08 2.60 15.49
N LEU A 211 9.83 2.74 16.80
CA LEU A 211 9.11 3.86 17.40
C LEU A 211 10.09 4.96 17.82
N THR A 212 10.95 5.37 16.89
CA THR A 212 11.87 6.49 17.08
C THR A 212 11.12 7.81 17.15
N ASP A 213 11.71 8.85 17.74
CA ASP A 213 11.04 10.16 17.90
C ASP A 213 10.53 10.72 16.57
N GLY A 214 11.32 10.62 15.49
CA GLY A 214 10.90 11.04 14.16
C GLY A 214 9.74 10.22 13.58
N ALA A 215 9.73 8.90 13.81
CA ALA A 215 8.64 8.03 13.37
C ALA A 215 7.34 8.32 14.15
N LEU A 216 7.44 8.53 15.47
CA LEU A 216 6.32 8.92 16.33
C LEU A 216 5.78 10.31 15.97
N ALA A 217 6.65 11.27 15.68
CA ALA A 217 6.25 12.60 15.21
C ALA A 217 5.50 12.52 13.87
N PHE A 218 5.98 11.68 12.93
CA PHE A 218 5.30 11.44 11.67
C PHE A 218 3.93 10.76 11.85
N LEU A 219 3.84 9.73 12.70
CA LEU A 219 2.58 9.08 13.05
C LEU A 219 1.59 10.06 13.69
N ALA A 220 2.05 10.90 14.62
CA ALA A 220 1.22 11.92 15.24
C ALA A 220 0.71 12.94 14.21
N ALA A 221 1.55 13.34 13.24
CA ALA A 221 1.15 14.23 12.17
C ALA A 221 0.11 13.61 11.23
N LEU A 222 0.27 12.33 10.88
CA LEU A 222 -0.75 11.57 10.14
C LEU A 222 -2.07 11.52 10.90
N HIS A 223 -2.03 11.12 12.17
CA HIS A 223 -3.20 10.99 13.02
C HIS A 223 -3.98 12.31 13.12
N ARG A 224 -3.31 13.40 13.52
CA ARG A 224 -3.93 14.72 13.66
C ARG A 224 -4.53 15.27 12.37
N THR A 225 -3.99 14.86 11.22
CA THR A 225 -4.45 15.34 9.92
C THR A 225 -5.64 14.56 9.39
N PHE A 226 -5.66 13.23 9.60
CA PHE A 226 -6.54 12.33 8.85
C PHE A 226 -7.55 11.57 9.70
N GLU A 227 -7.35 11.46 11.01
CA GLU A 227 -8.20 10.62 11.86
C GLU A 227 -9.66 11.06 11.86
N SER A 228 -9.93 12.38 11.95
CA SER A 228 -11.31 12.89 11.91
C SER A 228 -12.02 12.54 10.59
N THR A 229 -11.27 12.53 9.48
CA THR A 229 -11.80 12.16 8.17
C THR A 229 -12.09 10.67 8.10
N ARG A 230 -11.18 9.83 8.62
CA ARG A 230 -11.41 8.38 8.73
C ARG A 230 -12.68 8.08 9.52
N GLN A 231 -12.84 8.66 10.71
CA GLN A 231 -14.03 8.47 11.54
C GLN A 231 -15.31 8.91 10.82
N SER A 232 -15.27 10.05 10.12
CA SER A 232 -16.41 10.51 9.32
C SER A 232 -16.81 9.53 8.22
N LEU A 233 -15.83 8.87 7.58
CA LEU A 233 -16.08 7.86 6.56
C LEU A 233 -16.64 6.55 7.16
N LEU A 234 -16.15 6.13 8.33
CA LEU A 234 -16.72 4.98 9.05
C LEU A 234 -18.18 5.22 9.44
N VAL A 235 -18.51 6.41 9.94
CA VAL A 235 -19.91 6.82 10.19
C VAL A 235 -20.73 6.83 8.89
N ALA A 236 -20.13 7.24 7.76
CA ALA A 236 -20.80 7.20 6.47
C ALA A 236 -21.13 5.77 6.02
N ARG A 237 -20.30 4.77 6.36
CA ARG A 237 -20.61 3.34 6.12
C ARG A 237 -21.87 2.92 6.87
N ASP A 238 -22.01 3.29 8.14
CA ASP A 238 -23.21 2.99 8.94
C ASP A 238 -24.47 3.63 8.33
N VAL A 239 -24.36 4.88 7.89
CA VAL A 239 -25.46 5.59 7.23
C VAL A 239 -25.84 4.91 5.92
N ALA A 240 -24.86 4.53 5.10
CA ALA A 240 -25.11 3.80 3.86
C ALA A 240 -25.77 2.44 4.12
N GLN A 241 -25.30 1.70 5.13
CA GLN A 241 -25.89 0.42 5.49
C GLN A 241 -27.36 0.54 5.91
N ARG A 242 -27.73 1.55 6.71
CA ARG A 242 -29.15 1.80 7.07
C ARG A 242 -30.01 2.08 5.84
N ARG A 243 -29.46 2.71 4.80
CA ARG A 243 -30.17 2.91 3.53
C ARG A 243 -30.38 1.59 2.80
N PHE A 244 -29.36 0.73 2.73
CA PHE A 244 -29.49 -0.60 2.13
C PHE A 244 -30.51 -1.45 2.91
N ASP A 245 -30.47 -1.40 4.24
CA ASP A 245 -31.43 -2.10 5.11
C ASP A 245 -32.87 -1.62 4.89
N SER A 246 -33.08 -0.37 4.46
CA SER A 246 -34.40 0.19 4.10
C SER A 246 -34.90 -0.17 2.70
N GLY A 247 -34.12 -0.94 1.92
CA GLY A 247 -34.47 -1.38 0.57
C GLY A 247 -33.96 -0.49 -0.56
N VAL A 248 -33.12 0.51 -0.27
CA VAL A 248 -32.45 1.29 -1.34
C VAL A 248 -31.44 0.38 -2.06
N PRO A 249 -31.56 0.17 -3.38
CA PRO A 249 -30.69 -0.74 -4.10
C PRO A 249 -29.25 -0.18 -4.20
N LEU A 250 -28.29 -1.10 -4.28
CA LEU A 250 -26.92 -0.80 -4.69
C LEU A 250 -26.90 -0.58 -6.21
N ASP A 251 -26.29 0.51 -6.65
CA ASP A 251 -26.18 0.89 -8.06
C ASP A 251 -24.91 1.72 -8.30
N PHE A 252 -24.54 1.90 -9.56
CA PHE A 252 -23.48 2.80 -9.96
C PHE A 252 -23.84 4.26 -9.63
N PRO A 253 -22.98 5.02 -8.94
CA PRO A 253 -23.29 6.39 -8.52
C PRO A 253 -23.55 7.31 -9.74
N PRO A 254 -24.72 7.96 -9.83
CA PRO A 254 -25.03 8.85 -10.96
C PRO A 254 -24.20 10.14 -10.93
N GLU A 255 -23.83 10.64 -9.75
CA GLU A 255 -23.08 11.90 -9.59
C GLU A 255 -21.66 11.85 -10.19
N THR A 256 -21.08 10.66 -10.30
CA THR A 256 -19.74 10.43 -10.89
C THR A 256 -19.80 9.81 -12.30
N ALA A 257 -20.97 9.76 -12.94
CA ALA A 257 -21.12 9.16 -14.27
C ALA A 257 -20.16 9.76 -15.31
N HIS A 258 -19.84 11.05 -15.19
CA HIS A 258 -18.89 11.74 -16.06
C HIS A 258 -17.45 11.19 -15.97
N ILE A 259 -17.02 10.67 -14.82
CA ILE A 259 -15.72 10.01 -14.64
C ILE A 259 -15.67 8.72 -15.47
N ARG A 260 -16.73 7.91 -15.39
CA ARG A 260 -16.84 6.64 -16.12
C ARG A 260 -16.99 6.85 -17.63
N ALA A 261 -17.64 7.93 -18.04
CA ALA A 261 -17.87 8.27 -19.44
C ALA A 261 -16.62 8.83 -20.13
N GLU A 262 -15.67 9.41 -19.39
CA GLU A 262 -14.46 10.03 -19.95
C GLU A 262 -13.37 8.99 -20.24
N PRO A 263 -13.03 8.70 -21.51
CA PRO A 263 -12.03 7.69 -21.85
C PRO A 263 -10.58 8.20 -21.76
N SER A 264 -10.35 9.51 -21.74
CA SER A 264 -9.00 10.09 -21.88
C SER A 264 -8.11 9.93 -20.65
N TRP A 265 -8.69 9.73 -19.46
CA TRP A 265 -7.90 9.59 -18.24
C TRP A 265 -7.42 8.16 -18.03
N HIS A 266 -6.19 8.06 -17.53
CA HIS A 266 -5.52 6.82 -17.18
C HIS A 266 -4.86 6.96 -15.81
N CYS A 267 -4.60 5.83 -15.18
CA CYS A 267 -3.76 5.79 -14.00
C CYS A 267 -2.28 5.93 -14.37
N ALA A 268 -1.44 6.14 -13.35
CA ALA A 268 0.00 6.18 -13.48
C ALA A 268 0.54 4.87 -14.09
N PRO A 269 1.62 4.93 -14.89
CA PRO A 269 2.24 3.73 -15.41
C PRO A 269 2.76 2.85 -14.25
N PRO A 270 2.92 1.53 -14.49
CA PRO A 270 3.54 0.63 -13.53
C PRO A 270 4.87 1.19 -13.02
N ALA A 271 5.09 1.13 -11.71
CA ALA A 271 6.36 1.49 -11.11
C ALA A 271 7.37 0.34 -11.23
N PRO A 272 8.68 0.60 -11.03
CA PRO A 272 9.71 -0.43 -11.15
C PRO A 272 9.41 -1.69 -10.33
N GLY A 273 9.38 -2.83 -10.99
CA GLY A 273 9.08 -4.13 -10.38
C GLY A 273 7.59 -4.50 -10.35
N LEU A 274 6.70 -3.62 -10.85
CA LEU A 274 5.26 -3.84 -10.94
C LEU A 274 4.76 -4.00 -12.39
N GLU A 275 5.66 -4.00 -13.37
CA GLU A 275 5.32 -4.19 -14.78
C GLU A 275 4.80 -5.61 -15.07
N ASP A 276 5.39 -6.60 -14.40
CA ASP A 276 5.06 -8.02 -14.51
C ASP A 276 4.73 -8.58 -13.12
N ARG A 277 3.45 -8.86 -12.90
CA ARG A 277 2.91 -9.32 -11.61
C ARG A 277 2.23 -10.68 -11.72
N ARG A 278 2.64 -11.50 -12.69
CA ARG A 278 1.95 -12.75 -13.07
C ARG A 278 1.63 -13.70 -11.91
N VAL A 279 2.50 -13.75 -10.89
CA VAL A 279 2.24 -14.47 -9.65
C VAL A 279 2.71 -13.62 -8.47
N GLU A 280 1.83 -13.45 -7.50
CA GLU A 280 2.12 -12.83 -6.21
C GLU A 280 1.90 -13.85 -5.10
N ILE A 281 2.84 -13.90 -4.16
CA ILE A 281 2.66 -14.67 -2.93
C ILE A 281 2.19 -13.73 -1.82
N THR A 282 1.28 -14.20 -0.96
CA THR A 282 0.84 -13.47 0.23
C THR A 282 1.32 -14.19 1.48
N GLY A 283 1.51 -13.44 2.58
CA GLY A 283 1.82 -14.06 3.86
C GLY A 283 2.16 -13.07 4.97
N PRO A 284 2.24 -13.57 6.22
CA PRO A 284 2.47 -12.75 7.38
C PRO A 284 3.89 -12.17 7.41
N THR A 285 4.10 -11.19 8.30
CA THR A 285 5.36 -10.47 8.46
C THR A 285 6.36 -11.17 9.39
N ASP A 286 6.15 -12.45 9.71
CA ASP A 286 7.11 -13.26 10.46
C ASP A 286 8.44 -13.39 9.70
N ARG A 287 9.56 -13.22 10.40
CA ARG A 287 10.90 -13.15 9.79
C ARG A 287 11.20 -14.30 8.83
N LYS A 288 10.87 -15.53 9.24
CA LYS A 288 11.04 -16.73 8.42
C LYS A 288 10.15 -16.71 7.17
N MET A 289 8.90 -16.30 7.33
CA MET A 289 7.92 -16.27 6.23
C MET A 289 8.27 -15.19 5.22
N VAL A 290 8.71 -14.01 5.66
CA VAL A 290 9.21 -12.93 4.80
C VAL A 290 10.34 -13.43 3.90
N ILE A 291 11.37 -14.09 4.44
CA ILE A 291 12.47 -14.63 3.63
C ILE A 291 11.96 -15.67 2.62
N ASN A 292 11.12 -16.61 3.07
CA ASN A 292 10.61 -17.68 2.20
C ASN A 292 9.73 -17.12 1.07
N ALA A 293 8.90 -16.11 1.35
CA ALA A 293 8.02 -15.48 0.38
C ALA A 293 8.81 -14.68 -0.65
N LEU A 294 9.77 -13.85 -0.20
CA LEU A 294 10.68 -13.10 -1.08
C LEU A 294 11.51 -14.02 -1.99
N ASN A 295 11.87 -15.21 -1.51
CA ASN A 295 12.63 -16.22 -2.25
C ASN A 295 11.76 -17.26 -2.98
N SER A 296 10.44 -17.14 -2.94
CA SER A 296 9.53 -18.11 -3.57
C SER A 296 9.64 -18.15 -5.10
N GLY A 297 10.27 -17.11 -5.67
CA GLY A 297 10.35 -16.85 -7.09
C GLY A 297 9.10 -16.15 -7.66
N ALA A 298 8.06 -15.90 -6.87
CA ALA A 298 6.95 -15.04 -7.28
C ALA A 298 7.50 -13.66 -7.71
N LYS A 299 6.76 -12.95 -8.57
CA LYS A 299 7.20 -11.63 -9.03
C LYS A 299 7.10 -10.61 -7.90
N THR A 300 6.07 -10.75 -7.08
CA THR A 300 5.82 -9.87 -5.95
C THR A 300 5.46 -10.68 -4.70
N PHE A 301 5.68 -10.08 -3.54
CA PHE A 301 5.28 -10.58 -2.22
C PHE A 301 4.45 -9.50 -1.53
N MET A 302 3.21 -9.83 -1.19
CA MET A 302 2.38 -9.02 -0.30
C MET A 302 2.63 -9.44 1.15
N ALA A 303 3.42 -8.64 1.86
CA ALA A 303 3.61 -8.74 3.30
C ALA A 303 2.41 -8.17 4.03
N ASP A 304 1.82 -8.97 4.91
CA ASP A 304 0.48 -8.72 5.39
C ASP A 304 0.41 -8.43 6.90
N PHE A 305 -0.07 -7.22 7.23
CA PHE A 305 -0.43 -6.82 8.59
C PHE A 305 -1.94 -6.97 8.86
N GLU A 306 -2.71 -7.43 7.88
CA GLU A 306 -4.17 -7.50 7.93
C GLU A 306 -4.66 -8.93 8.15
N ASP A 307 -5.45 -9.52 7.24
CA ASP A 307 -6.20 -10.75 7.53
C ASP A 307 -5.37 -12.00 7.85
N SER A 308 -4.13 -12.10 7.34
CA SER A 308 -3.25 -13.22 7.71
C SER A 308 -2.39 -12.93 8.95
N SER A 309 -2.69 -11.84 9.67
CA SER A 309 -2.00 -11.46 10.90
C SER A 309 -2.99 -11.28 12.05
N ALA A 310 -2.64 -11.83 13.20
CA ALA A 310 -3.25 -11.40 14.45
C ALA A 310 -2.49 -10.16 14.93
N PRO A 311 -3.14 -8.99 15.05
CA PRO A 311 -2.50 -7.71 15.39
C PRO A 311 -2.21 -7.61 16.89
N THR A 312 -1.42 -8.56 17.39
CA THR A 312 -0.69 -8.37 18.65
C THR A 312 0.36 -7.30 18.44
N PHE A 313 0.69 -6.54 19.48
CA PHE A 313 1.68 -5.48 19.33
C PHE A 313 3.06 -6.04 18.93
N ALA A 314 3.39 -7.23 19.42
CA ALA A 314 4.60 -7.95 19.01
C ALA A 314 4.61 -8.24 17.49
N ASN A 315 3.52 -8.74 16.91
CA ASN A 315 3.46 -9.06 15.49
C ASN A 315 3.59 -7.79 14.63
N MET A 316 2.90 -6.71 15.02
CA MET A 316 2.94 -5.45 14.28
C MET A 316 4.34 -4.82 14.31
N ILE A 317 4.94 -4.66 15.49
CA ILE A 317 6.26 -4.01 15.61
C ILE A 317 7.38 -4.89 15.04
N ASN A 318 7.41 -6.18 15.34
CA ASN A 318 8.44 -7.07 14.76
C ASN A 318 8.26 -7.22 13.24
N GLY A 319 7.03 -7.15 12.73
CA GLY A 319 6.78 -7.11 11.30
C GLY A 319 7.48 -5.92 10.64
N GLN A 320 7.37 -4.73 11.23
CA GLN A 320 8.07 -3.53 10.74
C GLN A 320 9.60 -3.72 10.74
N VAL A 321 10.17 -4.29 11.82
CA VAL A 321 11.61 -4.65 11.89
C VAL A 321 11.97 -5.61 10.76
N ASN A 322 11.21 -6.69 10.58
CA ASN A 322 11.50 -7.71 9.58
C ASN A 322 11.47 -7.13 8.15
N LEU A 323 10.49 -6.27 7.85
CA LEU A 323 10.41 -5.64 6.53
C LEU A 323 11.55 -4.65 6.29
N ARG A 324 11.90 -3.83 7.30
CA ARG A 324 13.08 -2.94 7.25
C ARG A 324 14.34 -3.74 6.95
N ASP A 325 14.59 -4.78 7.75
CA ASP A 325 15.75 -5.65 7.61
C ASP A 325 15.79 -6.34 6.24
N ALA A 326 14.65 -6.76 5.70
CA ALA A 326 14.57 -7.36 4.36
C ALA A 326 15.01 -6.37 3.28
N ILE A 327 14.57 -5.12 3.39
CA ILE A 327 14.87 -4.06 2.41
C ILE A 327 16.35 -3.67 2.45
N ILE A 328 16.93 -3.51 3.65
CA ILE A 328 18.36 -3.21 3.82
C ILE A 328 19.26 -4.44 3.64
N ARG A 329 18.69 -5.62 3.35
CA ARG A 329 19.38 -6.90 3.13
C ARG A 329 20.10 -7.45 4.37
N GLN A 330 19.49 -7.28 5.55
CA GLN A 330 19.98 -7.74 6.85
C GLN A 330 18.99 -8.66 7.58
N ILE A 331 18.00 -9.23 6.88
CA ILE A 331 17.00 -10.12 7.47
C ILE A 331 17.53 -11.52 7.84
N ASP A 332 18.69 -11.90 7.31
CA ASP A 332 19.28 -13.24 7.46
C ASP A 332 19.31 -13.73 8.92
N PHE A 333 18.98 -15.00 9.13
CA PHE A 333 19.05 -15.64 10.46
C PHE A 333 19.27 -17.15 10.36
N GLU A 334 19.58 -17.79 11.48
CA GLU A 334 19.72 -19.24 11.59
C GLU A 334 18.69 -19.80 12.58
N SER A 335 18.06 -20.92 12.22
CA SER A 335 17.11 -21.62 13.10
C SER A 335 17.14 -23.11 12.82
N GLY A 336 17.29 -23.92 13.88
CA GLY A 336 17.32 -25.38 13.77
C GLY A 336 18.43 -25.89 12.85
N GLY A 337 19.61 -25.25 12.86
CA GLY A 337 20.76 -25.57 12.00
C GLY A 337 20.60 -25.20 10.52
N LYS A 338 19.48 -24.57 10.12
CA LYS A 338 19.26 -24.07 8.76
C LYS A 338 19.44 -22.55 8.72
N LYS A 339 20.24 -22.09 7.76
CA LYS A 339 20.45 -20.67 7.46
C LYS A 339 19.39 -20.20 6.48
N TYR A 340 18.71 -19.12 6.82
CA TYR A 340 17.75 -18.44 5.98
C TYR A 340 18.36 -17.13 5.51
N LYS A 341 18.51 -16.97 4.20
CA LYS A 341 19.13 -15.80 3.58
C LYS A 341 18.28 -15.28 2.45
N LEU A 342 18.31 -13.98 2.22
CA LEU A 342 17.63 -13.37 1.08
C LEU A 342 18.36 -13.66 -0.23
N SER A 343 17.62 -13.95 -1.29
CA SER A 343 18.16 -14.13 -2.64
C SER A 343 18.66 -12.82 -3.24
N GLU A 344 19.48 -12.89 -4.30
CA GLU A 344 20.00 -11.70 -5.00
C GLU A 344 18.86 -10.84 -5.56
N ASN A 345 17.90 -11.49 -6.24
CA ASN A 345 16.75 -10.88 -6.90
C ASN A 345 15.44 -11.36 -6.24
N PRO A 346 15.11 -10.88 -5.04
CA PRO A 346 13.87 -11.25 -4.37
C PRO A 346 12.66 -10.62 -5.08
N ALA A 347 11.48 -11.17 -4.79
CA ALA A 347 10.21 -10.60 -5.23
C ALA A 347 10.07 -9.13 -4.82
N ALA A 348 9.39 -8.32 -5.63
CA ALA A 348 9.06 -6.95 -5.25
C ALA A 348 8.10 -6.95 -4.05
N LEU A 349 8.41 -6.17 -3.02
CA LEU A 349 7.65 -6.13 -1.78
C LEU A 349 6.50 -5.13 -1.87
N LEU A 350 5.29 -5.58 -1.51
CA LEU A 350 4.12 -4.74 -1.28
C LEU A 350 3.63 -4.99 0.15
N VAL A 351 3.13 -3.95 0.82
CA VAL A 351 2.60 -4.06 2.19
C VAL A 351 1.08 -3.90 2.21
N ARG A 352 0.37 -4.83 2.84
CA ARG A 352 -1.05 -4.69 3.15
C ARG A 352 -1.22 -4.21 4.60
N PRO A 353 -1.50 -2.93 4.86
CA PRO A 353 -1.82 -2.43 6.19
C PRO A 353 -3.23 -2.89 6.60
N ARG A 354 -3.53 -2.84 7.90
CA ARG A 354 -4.88 -3.04 8.42
C ARG A 354 -5.91 -2.14 7.74
N GLY A 355 -7.14 -2.63 7.54
CA GLY A 355 -8.25 -1.86 6.97
C GLY A 355 -8.74 -0.73 7.89
N TRP A 356 -9.47 0.24 7.32
CA TRP A 356 -9.85 1.49 8.00
C TRP A 356 -10.64 1.33 9.31
N HIS A 357 -11.26 0.17 9.53
CA HIS A 357 -12.10 -0.12 10.68
C HIS A 357 -11.29 -0.53 11.93
N LEU A 358 -10.00 -0.86 11.78
CA LEU A 358 -9.16 -1.30 12.90
C LEU A 358 -8.37 -0.13 13.50
N ASP A 359 -8.35 -0.09 14.83
CA ASP A 359 -7.53 0.82 15.62
C ASP A 359 -6.28 0.10 16.16
N GLU A 360 -5.21 0.86 16.38
CA GLU A 360 -4.03 0.48 17.14
C GLU A 360 -4.15 1.04 18.56
N THR A 361 -4.80 0.26 19.43
CA THR A 361 -5.12 0.62 20.81
C THR A 361 -3.90 0.74 21.73
N ARG A 362 -2.74 0.20 21.33
CA ARG A 362 -1.51 0.27 22.14
C ARG A 362 -0.80 1.61 22.01
N VAL A 363 -1.16 2.44 21.02
CA VAL A 363 -0.57 3.77 20.80
C VAL A 363 -1.69 4.80 20.67
N THR A 364 -1.61 5.87 21.45
CA THR A 364 -2.56 6.97 21.38
C THR A 364 -1.87 8.27 21.03
N VAL A 365 -2.57 9.14 20.29
CA VAL A 365 -2.18 10.53 20.04
C VAL A 365 -3.30 11.40 20.59
N ASP A 366 -2.96 12.34 21.47
CA ASP A 366 -3.91 13.27 22.10
C ASP A 366 -5.08 12.51 22.78
N ASN A 367 -4.75 11.40 23.45
CA ASN A 367 -5.68 10.48 24.14
C ASN A 367 -6.71 9.79 23.21
N THR A 368 -6.36 9.59 21.94
CA THR A 368 -7.19 8.80 21.01
C THR A 368 -6.35 7.70 20.38
N PRO A 369 -6.84 6.44 20.31
CA PRO A 369 -6.15 5.36 19.62
C PRO A 369 -5.83 5.74 18.17
N VAL A 370 -4.62 5.41 17.72
CA VAL A 370 -4.21 5.64 16.33
C VAL A 370 -4.94 4.67 15.40
N SER A 371 -5.27 5.07 14.18
CA SER A 371 -5.76 4.13 13.17
C SER A 371 -4.71 3.05 12.87
N GLY A 372 -5.10 1.77 12.89
CA GLY A 372 -4.22 0.66 12.51
C GLY A 372 -3.68 0.81 11.09
N SER A 373 -4.52 1.29 10.16
CA SER A 373 -4.13 1.60 8.78
C SER A 373 -2.99 2.63 8.72
N LEU A 374 -3.11 3.73 9.45
CA LEU A 374 -2.10 4.80 9.47
C LEU A 374 -0.84 4.37 10.22
N PHE A 375 -0.98 3.53 11.24
CA PHE A 375 0.14 2.98 11.98
C PHE A 375 1.01 2.08 11.09
N ASP A 376 0.39 1.10 10.42
CA ASP A 376 1.11 0.13 9.58
C ASP A 376 1.74 0.80 8.36
N PHE A 377 0.96 1.64 7.65
CA PHE A 377 1.44 2.43 6.53
C PHE A 377 2.55 3.38 6.97
N GLY A 378 2.32 4.14 8.04
CA GLY A 378 3.20 5.23 8.46
C GLY A 378 4.58 4.73 8.86
N LEU A 379 4.64 3.67 9.66
CA LEU A 379 5.91 3.06 10.07
C LEU A 379 6.64 2.44 8.88
N TYR A 380 5.96 1.66 8.05
CA TYR A 380 6.61 1.05 6.88
C TYR A 380 7.14 2.13 5.93
N PHE A 381 6.32 3.12 5.59
CA PHE A 381 6.69 4.19 4.68
C PHE A 381 7.88 4.99 5.22
N TYR A 382 7.81 5.44 6.48
CA TYR A 382 8.82 6.30 7.09
C TYR A 382 10.21 5.66 7.12
N HIS A 383 10.28 4.39 7.53
CA HIS A 383 11.56 3.67 7.66
C HIS A 383 12.15 3.24 6.32
N ASN A 384 11.34 3.07 5.27
CA ASN A 384 11.76 2.33 4.09
C ASN A 384 11.74 3.11 2.78
N ALA A 385 10.93 4.18 2.65
CA ALA A 385 10.69 4.82 1.36
C ALA A 385 11.99 5.30 0.66
N HIS A 386 12.89 5.96 1.39
CA HIS A 386 14.16 6.43 0.85
C HIS A 386 15.07 5.29 0.36
N GLU A 387 15.19 4.22 1.15
CA GLU A 387 16.03 3.08 0.79
C GLU A 387 15.44 2.27 -0.38
N LEU A 388 14.12 2.11 -0.43
CA LEU A 388 13.43 1.48 -1.56
C LEU A 388 13.72 2.22 -2.88
N ILE A 389 13.59 3.56 -2.87
CA ILE A 389 13.88 4.41 -4.03
C ILE A 389 15.34 4.31 -4.44
N LYS A 390 16.26 4.40 -3.48
CA LYS A 390 17.70 4.27 -3.73
C LYS A 390 18.06 2.92 -4.38
N ARG A 391 17.33 1.86 -4.05
CA ARG A 391 17.50 0.52 -4.63
C ARG A 391 16.78 0.31 -5.95
N GLY A 392 16.07 1.32 -6.47
CA GLY A 392 15.36 1.24 -7.74
C GLY A 392 13.96 0.63 -7.66
N SER A 393 13.36 0.58 -6.46
CA SER A 393 11.96 0.23 -6.24
C SER A 393 11.21 1.43 -5.64
N GLY A 394 9.97 1.25 -5.19
CA GLY A 394 9.19 2.26 -4.49
C GLY A 394 8.43 1.69 -3.30
N PRO A 395 7.87 2.56 -2.43
CA PRO A 395 6.95 2.16 -1.37
C PRO A 395 5.61 1.72 -1.99
N TYR A 396 5.35 0.41 -1.95
CA TYR A 396 4.19 -0.21 -2.60
C TYR A 396 3.23 -0.82 -1.58
N PHE A 397 1.93 -0.69 -1.84
CA PHE A 397 0.88 -1.08 -0.91
C PHE A 397 -0.24 -1.90 -1.56
N TYR A 398 -0.93 -2.67 -0.73
CA TYR A 398 -2.21 -3.28 -1.01
C TYR A 398 -3.26 -2.69 -0.06
N LEU A 399 -4.38 -2.16 -0.55
CA LEU A 399 -5.36 -1.43 0.28
C LEU A 399 -6.65 -2.27 0.44
N PRO A 400 -6.93 -2.79 1.66
CA PRO A 400 -8.04 -3.71 1.87
C PRO A 400 -9.37 -3.02 2.22
N LYS A 401 -10.46 -3.77 1.99
CA LYS A 401 -11.80 -3.57 2.58
C LYS A 401 -12.37 -2.15 2.49
N MET A 402 -12.04 -1.40 1.43
CA MET A 402 -12.68 -0.11 1.18
C MET A 402 -14.13 -0.30 0.70
N GLU A 403 -15.04 0.58 1.11
CA GLU A 403 -16.46 0.51 0.73
C GLU A 403 -16.91 1.69 -0.16
N HIS A 404 -16.09 2.72 -0.30
CA HIS A 404 -16.46 3.92 -1.02
C HIS A 404 -15.24 4.61 -1.65
N TYR A 405 -15.41 5.26 -2.81
CA TYR A 405 -14.30 5.97 -3.47
C TYR A 405 -13.69 7.10 -2.62
N LEU A 406 -14.47 7.68 -1.70
CA LEU A 406 -13.96 8.70 -0.76
C LEU A 406 -12.94 8.13 0.24
N GLU A 407 -12.93 6.83 0.47
CA GLU A 407 -11.88 6.17 1.26
C GLU A 407 -10.58 6.01 0.44
N ALA A 408 -10.71 5.82 -0.88
CA ALA A 408 -9.57 5.88 -1.80
C ALA A 408 -8.99 7.30 -1.88
N ARG A 409 -9.84 8.33 -1.81
CA ARG A 409 -9.40 9.73 -1.68
C ARG A 409 -8.63 9.96 -0.39
N LEU A 410 -9.10 9.44 0.74
CA LEU A 410 -8.37 9.53 2.01
C LEU A 410 -6.97 8.93 1.89
N TRP A 411 -6.83 7.75 1.28
CA TRP A 411 -5.51 7.17 1.01
C TRP A 411 -4.65 8.06 0.11
N ASN A 412 -5.22 8.63 -0.95
CA ASN A 412 -4.48 9.54 -1.82
C ASN A 412 -3.95 10.77 -1.04
N ASP A 413 -4.76 11.35 -0.17
CA ASP A 413 -4.37 12.50 0.65
C ASP A 413 -3.26 12.11 1.65
N VAL A 414 -3.36 10.93 2.27
CA VAL A 414 -2.31 10.35 3.13
C VAL A 414 -1.01 10.18 2.35
N PHE A 415 -1.04 9.66 1.13
CA PHE A 415 0.14 9.47 0.29
C PHE A 415 0.79 10.80 -0.10
N LEU A 416 0.00 11.78 -0.53
CA LEU A 416 0.51 13.11 -0.90
C LEU A 416 1.15 13.82 0.29
N PHE A 417 0.51 13.78 1.46
CA PHE A 417 1.05 14.31 2.70
C PHE A 417 2.37 13.63 3.05
N SER A 418 2.41 12.30 3.04
CA SER A 418 3.57 11.51 3.44
C SER A 418 4.78 11.75 2.55
N GLN A 419 4.57 11.76 1.23
CA GLN A 419 5.64 12.08 0.26
C GLN A 419 6.21 13.48 0.49
N SER A 420 5.34 14.46 0.77
CA SER A 420 5.75 15.82 1.10
C SER A 420 6.53 15.89 2.42
N TYR A 421 6.07 15.15 3.44
CA TYR A 421 6.63 15.17 4.78
C TYR A 421 8.09 14.69 4.80
N ILE A 422 8.39 13.57 4.13
CA ILE A 422 9.75 13.02 4.08
C ILE A 422 10.59 13.53 2.91
N GLY A 423 10.04 14.44 2.09
CA GLY A 423 10.76 15.08 0.99
C GLY A 423 11.04 14.20 -0.23
N ILE A 424 10.15 13.25 -0.58
CA ILE A 424 10.25 12.48 -1.82
C ILE A 424 9.29 13.02 -2.90
N PRO A 425 9.55 12.77 -4.21
CA PRO A 425 8.66 13.22 -5.26
C PRO A 425 7.22 12.70 -5.08
N HIS A 426 6.24 13.53 -5.43
CA HIS A 426 4.85 13.08 -5.49
C HIS A 426 4.68 12.00 -6.55
N ASN A 427 3.67 11.16 -6.37
CA ASN A 427 3.34 10.05 -7.28
C ASN A 427 4.44 8.97 -7.30
N THR A 428 5.18 8.81 -6.21
CA THR A 428 6.19 7.75 -6.03
C THR A 428 5.57 6.49 -5.43
N ILE A 429 4.63 6.64 -4.49
CA ILE A 429 3.88 5.54 -3.90
C ILE A 429 3.06 4.82 -4.99
N ARG A 430 2.95 3.49 -4.91
CA ARG A 430 1.95 2.71 -5.65
C ARG A 430 1.06 1.89 -4.72
N ALA A 431 -0.20 1.74 -5.07
CA ALA A 431 -1.19 1.02 -4.30
C ALA A 431 -2.09 0.17 -5.22
N THR A 432 -2.21 -1.12 -4.92
CA THR A 432 -3.23 -1.99 -5.52
C THR A 432 -4.41 -2.07 -4.57
N VAL A 433 -5.64 -1.86 -5.06
CA VAL A 433 -6.83 -1.90 -4.21
C VAL A 433 -7.51 -3.25 -4.31
N LEU A 434 -7.83 -3.88 -3.18
CA LEU A 434 -8.67 -5.07 -3.18
C LEU A 434 -10.13 -4.62 -3.33
N ILE A 435 -10.79 -5.00 -4.43
CA ILE A 435 -12.23 -4.76 -4.58
C ILE A 435 -12.96 -5.92 -3.93
N GLU A 436 -12.85 -6.01 -2.62
CA GLU A 436 -13.35 -7.14 -1.83
C GLU A 436 -14.57 -6.77 -0.98
N THR A 437 -15.23 -5.66 -1.32
CA THR A 437 -16.52 -5.30 -0.75
C THR A 437 -17.54 -5.13 -1.85
N LEU A 438 -18.78 -5.54 -1.60
CA LEU A 438 -19.86 -5.41 -2.58
C LEU A 438 -20.06 -3.94 -3.04
N PRO A 439 -20.05 -2.92 -2.15
CA PRO A 439 -20.20 -1.53 -2.58
C PRO A 439 -19.04 -1.01 -3.44
N ALA A 440 -17.81 -1.47 -3.20
CA ALA A 440 -16.66 -1.11 -4.04
C ALA A 440 -16.77 -1.69 -5.45
N GLY A 441 -17.49 -2.80 -5.65
CA GLY A 441 -17.80 -3.37 -6.96
C GLY A 441 -18.54 -2.39 -7.90
N PHE A 442 -19.32 -1.46 -7.34
CA PHE A 442 -20.04 -0.42 -8.09
C PHE A 442 -19.22 0.86 -8.30
N GLN A 443 -18.03 0.95 -7.72
CA GLN A 443 -17.24 2.18 -7.64
C GLN A 443 -15.79 1.99 -8.08
N MET A 444 -15.49 0.92 -8.84
CA MET A 444 -14.13 0.59 -9.26
C MET A 444 -13.46 1.72 -10.05
N GLU A 445 -14.21 2.38 -10.94
CA GLU A 445 -13.73 3.50 -11.75
C GLU A 445 -13.40 4.73 -10.89
N GLU A 446 -14.28 5.07 -9.95
CA GLU A 446 -14.09 6.18 -9.03
C GLU A 446 -12.92 5.92 -8.08
N ILE A 447 -12.77 4.69 -7.56
CA ILE A 447 -11.62 4.29 -6.73
C ILE A 447 -10.31 4.47 -7.52
N LEU A 448 -10.26 4.00 -8.78
CA LEU A 448 -9.11 4.22 -9.64
C LEU A 448 -8.87 5.70 -9.92
N PHE A 449 -9.93 6.49 -10.10
CA PHE A 449 -9.82 7.92 -10.37
C PHE A 449 -9.22 8.70 -9.19
N GLU A 450 -9.70 8.43 -7.97
CA GLU A 450 -9.19 9.06 -6.75
C GLU A 450 -7.73 8.71 -6.49
N LEU A 451 -7.32 7.48 -6.83
CA LEU A 451 -5.94 7.01 -6.71
C LEU A 451 -5.13 7.09 -8.02
N ARG A 452 -5.60 7.79 -9.07
CA ARG A 452 -5.01 7.66 -10.42
C ARG A 452 -3.50 7.88 -10.49
N ASN A 453 -2.95 8.75 -9.65
CA ASN A 453 -1.50 9.02 -9.61
C ASN A 453 -0.69 8.01 -8.78
N HIS A 454 -1.35 7.19 -7.98
CA HIS A 454 -0.76 6.21 -7.07
C HIS A 454 -1.28 4.78 -7.34
N SER A 455 -2.18 4.56 -8.30
CA SER A 455 -2.77 3.25 -8.53
C SER A 455 -1.79 2.31 -9.24
N ALA A 456 -1.75 1.06 -8.76
CA ALA A 456 -1.10 -0.08 -9.40
C ALA A 456 -2.12 -1.13 -9.85
N GLY A 457 -3.42 -0.82 -9.80
CA GLY A 457 -4.50 -1.71 -10.23
C GLY A 457 -5.46 -2.11 -9.12
N LEU A 458 -6.31 -3.09 -9.45
CA LEU A 458 -7.31 -3.68 -8.58
C LEU A 458 -7.09 -5.19 -8.44
N ASN A 459 -7.59 -5.79 -7.36
CA ASN A 459 -7.54 -7.23 -7.12
C ASN A 459 -8.94 -7.81 -6.87
N CYS A 460 -9.14 -9.03 -7.39
CA CYS A 460 -10.32 -9.84 -7.14
C CYS A 460 -10.23 -10.64 -5.82
N GLY A 461 -11.14 -10.40 -4.88
CA GLY A 461 -11.32 -11.20 -3.67
C GLY A 461 -12.49 -12.18 -3.78
N ARG A 462 -12.41 -13.35 -3.13
CA ARG A 462 -13.54 -14.30 -3.01
C ARG A 462 -14.22 -14.19 -1.66
N TRP A 463 -13.54 -14.56 -0.57
CA TRP A 463 -14.16 -14.68 0.73
C TRP A 463 -14.67 -13.35 1.29
N ASP A 464 -13.84 -12.32 1.29
CA ASP A 464 -14.25 -10.98 1.73
C ASP A 464 -15.39 -10.41 0.87
N TYR A 465 -15.37 -10.63 -0.44
CA TYR A 465 -16.42 -10.11 -1.33
C TYR A 465 -17.77 -10.78 -1.06
N ILE A 466 -17.81 -12.10 -0.87
CA ILE A 466 -19.04 -12.84 -0.53
C ILE A 466 -19.50 -12.49 0.89
N PHE A 467 -18.57 -12.38 1.83
CA PHE A 467 -18.83 -11.90 3.20
C PHE A 467 -19.49 -10.52 3.17
N SER A 468 -18.92 -9.59 2.42
CA SER A 468 -19.47 -8.26 2.22
C SER A 468 -20.83 -8.30 1.53
N ALA A 469 -21.01 -9.16 0.53
CA ALA A 469 -22.30 -9.31 -0.15
C ALA A 469 -23.43 -9.72 0.83
N ILE A 470 -23.15 -10.67 1.72
CA ILE A 470 -24.09 -11.07 2.79
C ILE A 470 -24.32 -9.90 3.75
N LYS A 471 -23.26 -9.25 4.25
CA LYS A 471 -23.39 -8.14 5.22
C LYS A 471 -24.16 -6.95 4.66
N LYS A 472 -23.84 -6.52 3.44
CA LYS A 472 -24.42 -5.31 2.85
C LYS A 472 -25.86 -5.51 2.39
N ARG A 473 -26.23 -6.77 2.10
CA ARG A 473 -27.61 -7.18 1.80
C ARG A 473 -28.27 -7.90 2.99
N ARG A 474 -27.80 -7.65 4.21
CA ARG A 474 -28.24 -8.40 5.40
C ARG A 474 -29.75 -8.36 5.64
N ALA A 475 -30.46 -7.32 5.19
CA ALA A 475 -31.92 -7.19 5.32
C ALA A 475 -32.73 -7.80 4.14
N ASP A 476 -32.05 -8.23 3.08
CA ASP A 476 -32.68 -8.81 1.89
C ASP A 476 -32.76 -10.34 2.00
N LYS A 477 -33.95 -10.85 2.32
CA LYS A 477 -34.23 -12.30 2.41
C LYS A 477 -34.00 -13.04 1.08
N SER A 478 -34.06 -12.35 -0.07
CA SER A 478 -33.79 -12.97 -1.37
C SER A 478 -32.29 -13.17 -1.64
N ALA A 479 -31.42 -12.60 -0.80
CA ALA A 479 -29.96 -12.66 -0.93
C ALA A 479 -29.30 -13.81 -0.14
N VAL A 480 -30.07 -14.80 0.31
CA VAL A 480 -29.54 -15.95 1.06
C VAL A 480 -28.71 -16.84 0.12
N LEU A 481 -27.46 -17.10 0.51
CA LEU A 481 -26.53 -17.89 -0.31
C LEU A 481 -26.46 -19.36 0.18
N PRO A 482 -26.16 -20.32 -0.71
CA PRO A 482 -25.91 -21.71 -0.34
C PRO A 482 -24.55 -21.84 0.36
N ASP A 483 -24.09 -23.08 0.60
CA ASP A 483 -22.74 -23.35 1.12
C ASP A 483 -21.68 -22.49 0.42
N ARG A 484 -20.79 -21.83 1.19
CA ARG A 484 -19.75 -20.94 0.63
C ARG A 484 -18.87 -21.60 -0.44
N LYS A 485 -18.70 -22.92 -0.38
CA LYS A 485 -17.94 -23.71 -1.37
C LYS A 485 -18.56 -23.64 -2.77
N ASP A 486 -19.89 -23.56 -2.84
CA ASP A 486 -20.68 -23.52 -4.09
C ASP A 486 -20.71 -22.12 -4.70
N VAL A 487 -20.43 -21.08 -3.90
CA VAL A 487 -20.27 -19.69 -4.36
C VAL A 487 -18.89 -19.50 -5.01
N THR A 488 -18.68 -20.12 -6.18
CA THR A 488 -17.41 -20.08 -6.94
C THR A 488 -17.23 -18.76 -7.70
N MET A 489 -16.05 -18.54 -8.29
CA MET A 489 -15.81 -17.37 -9.14
C MET A 489 -16.60 -17.38 -10.47
N THR A 490 -17.33 -18.46 -10.77
CA THR A 490 -18.10 -18.62 -12.02
C THR A 490 -19.60 -18.43 -11.84
N VAL A 491 -20.07 -18.25 -10.61
CA VAL A 491 -21.50 -17.96 -10.36
C VAL A 491 -21.82 -16.54 -10.85
N PRO A 492 -23.08 -16.23 -11.24
CA PRO A 492 -23.38 -15.06 -12.05
C PRO A 492 -22.82 -13.73 -11.54
N PHE A 493 -23.00 -13.41 -10.25
CA PHE A 493 -22.54 -12.12 -9.71
C PHE A 493 -21.02 -12.05 -9.53
N MET A 494 -20.34 -13.17 -9.27
CA MET A 494 -18.89 -13.24 -9.18
C MET A 494 -18.23 -13.14 -10.56
N ASP A 495 -18.82 -13.77 -11.57
CA ASP A 495 -18.38 -13.67 -12.96
C ASP A 495 -18.56 -12.24 -13.50
N ALA A 496 -19.71 -11.61 -13.24
CA ALA A 496 -19.95 -10.21 -13.58
C ALA A 496 -18.92 -9.28 -12.92
N TYR A 497 -18.64 -9.51 -11.63
CA TYR A 497 -17.61 -8.81 -10.87
C TYR A 497 -16.21 -8.94 -11.49
N VAL A 498 -15.77 -10.16 -11.83
CA VAL A 498 -14.47 -10.41 -12.47
C VAL A 498 -14.38 -9.71 -13.83
N ARG A 499 -15.40 -9.87 -14.68
CA ARG A 499 -15.42 -9.24 -16.01
C ARG A 499 -15.37 -7.72 -15.93
N LEU A 500 -16.14 -7.12 -15.02
CA LEU A 500 -16.16 -5.67 -14.81
C LEU A 500 -14.82 -5.15 -14.31
N LEU A 501 -14.17 -5.86 -13.37
CA LEU A 501 -12.87 -5.46 -12.82
C LEU A 501 -11.79 -5.47 -13.90
N ILE A 502 -11.70 -6.54 -14.69
CA ILE A 502 -10.72 -6.64 -15.78
C ILE A 502 -10.94 -5.50 -16.80
N GLN A 503 -12.17 -5.30 -17.25
CA GLN A 503 -12.51 -4.23 -18.19
C GLN A 503 -12.11 -2.85 -17.64
N THR A 504 -12.47 -2.57 -16.38
CA THR A 504 -12.18 -1.30 -15.70
C THR A 504 -10.67 -1.06 -15.59
N CYS A 505 -9.92 -2.02 -15.06
CA CYS A 505 -8.46 -1.91 -14.92
C CYS A 505 -7.76 -1.69 -16.26
N HIS A 506 -8.08 -2.50 -17.27
CA HIS A 506 -7.42 -2.44 -18.56
C HIS A 506 -7.75 -1.14 -19.29
N ARG A 507 -9.01 -0.66 -19.21
CA ARG A 507 -9.39 0.68 -19.68
C ARG A 507 -8.49 1.76 -19.10
N ARG A 508 -8.14 1.66 -17.82
CA ARG A 508 -7.30 2.63 -17.09
C ARG A 508 -5.80 2.30 -17.06
N LYS A 509 -5.37 1.27 -17.82
CA LYS A 509 -3.96 0.86 -18.02
C LYS A 509 -3.25 0.47 -16.73
N VAL A 510 -3.94 -0.26 -15.87
CA VAL A 510 -3.41 -0.81 -14.62
C VAL A 510 -3.78 -2.29 -14.47
N ALA A 511 -3.14 -2.97 -13.51
CA ALA A 511 -3.31 -4.39 -13.32
C ALA A 511 -4.72 -4.79 -12.83
N ALA A 512 -5.24 -5.86 -13.41
CA ALA A 512 -6.39 -6.63 -12.94
C ALA A 512 -5.88 -7.94 -12.32
N MET A 513 -5.72 -7.97 -11.00
CA MET A 513 -5.19 -9.13 -10.29
C MET A 513 -6.29 -10.16 -9.98
N GLY A 514 -6.00 -11.44 -10.20
CA GLY A 514 -6.86 -12.58 -9.89
C GLY A 514 -6.84 -12.98 -8.41
N GLY A 515 -7.55 -14.05 -8.08
CA GLY A 515 -7.82 -14.47 -6.71
C GLY A 515 -6.78 -15.43 -6.10
N MET A 516 -7.00 -15.72 -4.81
CA MET A 516 -6.14 -16.60 -4.00
C MET A 516 -6.28 -18.08 -4.36
N SER A 517 -5.14 -18.78 -4.43
CA SER A 517 -5.04 -20.22 -4.25
C SER A 517 -4.36 -20.53 -2.91
N ALA A 518 -5.18 -20.83 -1.89
CA ALA A 518 -4.75 -21.11 -0.53
C ALA A 518 -4.24 -22.56 -0.32
N GLN A 519 -4.22 -23.39 -1.36
CA GLN A 519 -3.90 -24.81 -1.28
C GLN A 519 -2.48 -25.07 -0.74
N ILE A 520 -2.39 -25.90 0.29
CA ILE A 520 -1.15 -26.47 0.81
C ILE A 520 -0.98 -27.87 0.19
N PRO A 521 0.20 -28.22 -0.37
CA PRO A 521 0.43 -29.56 -0.90
C PRO A 521 0.23 -30.66 0.14
N ILE A 522 -0.48 -31.71 -0.26
CA ILE A 522 -0.84 -32.86 0.57
C ILE A 522 0.26 -33.92 0.40
N LYS A 523 1.16 -34.04 1.37
CA LYS A 523 2.34 -34.91 1.26
C LYS A 523 2.01 -36.39 1.43
N ASP A 524 1.05 -36.70 2.29
CA ASP A 524 0.76 -38.07 2.73
C ASP A 524 -0.30 -38.77 1.87
N ASP A 525 -0.89 -38.05 0.90
CA ASP A 525 -1.86 -38.59 -0.07
C ASP A 525 -1.59 -38.01 -1.47
N PRO A 526 -0.78 -38.69 -2.30
CA PRO A 526 -0.42 -38.23 -3.63
C PRO A 526 -1.63 -38.07 -4.57
N LYS A 527 -2.67 -38.90 -4.42
CA LYS A 527 -3.85 -38.85 -5.29
C LYS A 527 -4.73 -37.65 -4.95
N ALA A 528 -4.96 -37.40 -3.65
CA ALA A 528 -5.65 -36.19 -3.21
C ALA A 528 -4.86 -34.93 -3.59
N ASN A 529 -3.53 -34.97 -3.49
CA ASN A 529 -2.67 -33.88 -3.91
C ASN A 529 -2.80 -33.58 -5.40
N GLU A 530 -2.79 -34.60 -6.26
CA GLU A 530 -2.95 -34.41 -7.71
C GLU A 530 -4.28 -33.74 -8.05
N VAL A 531 -5.39 -34.20 -7.44
CA VAL A 531 -6.71 -33.58 -7.62
C VAL A 531 -6.71 -32.12 -7.16
N ALA A 532 -6.08 -31.81 -6.01
CA ALA A 532 -5.99 -30.45 -5.52
C ALA A 532 -5.13 -29.55 -6.43
N MET A 533 -3.99 -30.04 -6.89
CA MET A 533 -3.11 -29.30 -7.81
C MET A 533 -3.76 -29.07 -9.17
N GLU A 534 -4.58 -30.00 -9.66
CA GLU A 534 -5.31 -29.82 -10.92
C GLU A 534 -6.41 -28.76 -10.79
N LYS A 535 -7.11 -28.69 -9.65
CA LYS A 535 -8.04 -27.58 -9.37
C LYS A 535 -7.32 -26.23 -9.40
N VAL A 536 -6.14 -26.14 -8.78
CA VAL A 536 -5.32 -24.92 -8.84
C VAL A 536 -4.96 -24.57 -10.29
N ARG A 537 -4.52 -25.55 -11.10
CA ARG A 537 -4.19 -25.34 -12.51
C ARG A 537 -5.39 -24.81 -13.28
N ALA A 538 -6.56 -25.45 -13.15
CA ALA A 538 -7.79 -25.05 -13.82
C ALA A 538 -8.23 -23.64 -13.43
N ASP A 539 -8.16 -23.29 -12.14
CA ASP A 539 -8.50 -21.96 -11.65
C ASP A 539 -7.55 -20.89 -12.18
N LYS A 540 -6.23 -21.15 -12.20
CA LYS A 540 -5.26 -20.18 -12.74
C LYS A 540 -5.40 -20.03 -14.26
N LEU A 541 -5.72 -21.11 -14.97
CA LEU A 541 -5.97 -21.05 -16.41
C LEU A 541 -7.21 -20.22 -16.73
N ARG A 542 -8.29 -20.38 -15.95
CA ARG A 542 -9.49 -19.55 -16.06
C ARG A 542 -9.15 -18.07 -15.88
N GLU A 543 -8.33 -17.72 -14.88
CA GLU A 543 -7.99 -16.32 -14.58
C GLU A 543 -7.22 -15.64 -15.71
N VAL A 544 -6.12 -16.24 -16.16
CA VAL A 544 -5.29 -15.68 -17.24
C VAL A 544 -6.08 -15.60 -18.55
N THR A 545 -6.92 -16.60 -18.84
CA THR A 545 -7.78 -16.62 -20.03
C THR A 545 -8.87 -15.55 -19.97
N ALA A 546 -9.41 -15.25 -18.78
CA ALA A 546 -10.40 -14.17 -18.61
C ALA A 546 -9.80 -12.78 -18.84
N GLY A 547 -8.48 -12.64 -18.66
CA GLY A 547 -7.73 -11.41 -18.85
C GLY A 547 -7.02 -10.89 -17.60
N HIS A 548 -6.88 -11.67 -16.53
CA HIS A 548 -6.10 -11.21 -15.37
C HIS A 548 -4.61 -11.08 -15.69
N ASP A 549 -3.97 -10.04 -15.15
CA ASP A 549 -2.52 -9.78 -15.33
C ASP A 549 -1.63 -10.57 -14.35
N GLY A 550 -2.26 -11.21 -13.37
CA GLY A 550 -1.57 -12.02 -12.37
C GLY A 550 -2.54 -12.68 -11.40
N THR A 551 -2.00 -13.49 -10.50
CA THR A 551 -2.79 -14.28 -9.55
C THR A 551 -2.11 -14.43 -8.19
N TRP A 552 -2.87 -14.82 -7.17
CA TRP A 552 -2.39 -15.02 -5.81
C TRP A 552 -2.20 -16.48 -5.42
N ILE A 553 -1.14 -16.73 -4.63
CA ILE A 553 -0.85 -18.01 -3.97
C ILE A 553 -0.49 -17.78 -2.50
N ALA A 554 -0.80 -18.75 -1.63
CA ALA A 554 -0.42 -18.70 -0.21
C ALA A 554 0.82 -19.54 0.13
N HIS A 555 1.27 -20.41 -0.80
CA HIS A 555 2.36 -21.36 -0.52
C HIS A 555 3.40 -21.41 -1.66
N PRO A 556 4.72 -21.33 -1.38
CA PRO A 556 5.76 -21.27 -2.41
C PRO A 556 5.75 -22.41 -3.44
N LEU A 557 5.37 -23.62 -3.03
CA LEU A 557 5.29 -24.78 -3.93
C LEU A 557 4.22 -24.63 -5.02
N ILE A 558 3.21 -23.79 -4.81
CA ILE A 558 2.17 -23.52 -5.81
C ILE A 558 2.67 -22.58 -6.92
N ASN A 559 3.75 -21.82 -6.66
CA ASN A 559 4.30 -20.87 -7.62
C ASN A 559 4.68 -21.54 -8.95
N GLN A 560 5.21 -22.76 -8.92
CA GLN A 560 5.59 -23.46 -10.16
C GLN A 560 4.40 -23.72 -11.07
N ILE A 561 3.25 -24.10 -10.50
CA ILE A 561 2.02 -24.37 -11.26
C ILE A 561 1.46 -23.06 -11.79
N ALA A 562 1.25 -22.08 -10.90
CA ALA A 562 0.65 -20.80 -11.26
C ALA A 562 1.50 -20.06 -12.31
N ARG A 563 2.82 -20.02 -12.12
CA ARG A 563 3.72 -19.32 -13.03
C ARG A 563 3.76 -20.00 -14.39
N LYS A 564 3.82 -21.33 -14.47
CA LYS A 564 3.76 -22.06 -15.74
C LYS A 564 2.49 -21.72 -16.54
N VAL A 565 1.34 -21.76 -15.89
CA VAL A 565 0.05 -21.44 -16.52
C VAL A 565 0.04 -20.01 -17.06
N PHE A 566 0.51 -19.04 -16.29
CA PHE A 566 0.59 -17.64 -16.74
C PHE A 566 1.65 -17.44 -17.82
N ASP A 567 2.83 -18.06 -17.73
CA ASP A 567 3.89 -17.97 -18.73
C ASP A 567 3.43 -18.49 -20.10
N GLU A 568 2.62 -19.56 -20.12
CA GLU A 568 2.07 -20.17 -21.34
C GLU A 568 0.98 -19.32 -22.01
N ASN A 569 0.18 -18.58 -21.22
CA ASN A 569 -1.02 -17.89 -21.71
C ASN A 569 -0.90 -16.36 -21.73
N MET A 570 0.11 -15.78 -21.06
CA MET A 570 0.40 -14.35 -21.01
C MET A 570 1.81 -14.08 -21.58
N LEU A 571 1.86 -13.84 -22.90
CA LEU A 571 3.12 -13.67 -23.65
C LEU A 571 3.92 -12.42 -23.24
N GLY A 572 3.24 -11.39 -22.74
CA GLY A 572 3.84 -10.14 -22.27
C GLY A 572 4.05 -10.12 -20.75
N PRO A 573 4.51 -8.98 -20.21
CA PRO A 573 4.55 -8.78 -18.76
C PRO A 573 3.13 -8.66 -18.15
N ASN A 574 2.14 -8.28 -18.96
CA ASN A 574 0.74 -8.10 -18.58
C ASN A 574 -0.18 -8.16 -19.83
N GLN A 575 -1.50 -8.06 -19.60
CA GLN A 575 -2.59 -8.15 -20.56
C GLN A 575 -3.39 -6.84 -20.69
N TYR A 576 -2.82 -5.65 -20.40
CA TYR A 576 -3.54 -4.36 -20.47
C TYR A 576 -4.15 -4.05 -21.85
N HIS A 577 -3.70 -4.74 -22.89
CA HIS A 577 -4.23 -4.65 -24.26
C HIS A 577 -5.55 -5.41 -24.44
N VAL A 578 -5.89 -6.35 -23.56
CA VAL A 578 -7.16 -7.11 -23.55
C VAL A 578 -8.26 -6.24 -22.96
N ARG A 579 -8.75 -5.25 -23.71
CA ARG A 579 -9.64 -4.18 -23.20
C ARG A 579 -11.03 -4.65 -22.74
N ARG A 580 -11.47 -5.85 -23.13
CA ARG A 580 -12.79 -6.41 -22.80
C ARG A 580 -13.95 -5.46 -23.15
N GLU A 581 -13.92 -4.84 -24.33
CA GLU A 581 -14.98 -3.94 -24.81
C GLU A 581 -16.32 -4.67 -25.04
N ASP A 582 -16.30 -6.00 -25.13
CA ASP A 582 -17.46 -6.89 -25.15
C ASP A 582 -18.26 -6.89 -23.84
N VAL A 583 -17.61 -6.59 -22.72
CA VAL A 583 -18.21 -6.70 -21.40
C VAL A 583 -19.21 -5.57 -21.17
N LYS A 584 -20.43 -5.95 -20.82
CA LYS A 584 -21.47 -5.06 -20.30
C LYS A 584 -22.01 -5.69 -19.03
N VAL A 585 -21.90 -4.94 -17.93
CA VAL A 585 -22.35 -5.38 -16.60
C VAL A 585 -23.32 -4.33 -16.09
N ALA A 586 -24.57 -4.75 -15.85
CA ALA A 586 -25.56 -3.95 -15.16
C ALA A 586 -25.45 -4.13 -13.65
N ALA A 587 -26.00 -3.18 -12.89
CA ALA A 587 -26.01 -3.27 -11.43
C ALA A 587 -26.67 -4.57 -10.92
N ALA A 588 -27.74 -5.01 -11.58
CA ALA A 588 -28.43 -6.26 -11.25
C ALA A 588 -27.55 -7.51 -11.41
N ASP A 589 -26.59 -7.51 -12.34
CA ASP A 589 -25.69 -8.64 -12.55
C ASP A 589 -24.78 -8.84 -11.32
N LEU A 590 -24.30 -7.75 -10.72
CA LEU A 590 -23.48 -7.76 -9.49
C LEU A 590 -24.27 -8.14 -8.23
N LEU A 591 -25.61 -8.19 -8.32
CA LEU A 591 -26.51 -8.51 -7.21
C LEU A 591 -27.24 -9.85 -7.41
N SER A 592 -26.95 -10.59 -8.47
CA SER A 592 -27.63 -11.85 -8.75
C SER A 592 -27.44 -12.86 -7.62
N ALA A 593 -28.52 -13.19 -6.92
CA ALA A 593 -28.57 -14.26 -5.91
C ALA A 593 -28.82 -15.64 -6.54
N ASN A 594 -28.85 -15.75 -7.87
CA ASN A 594 -29.01 -17.02 -8.57
C ASN A 594 -27.72 -17.84 -8.52
N VAL A 595 -27.45 -18.42 -7.35
CA VAL A 595 -26.28 -19.24 -7.08
C VAL A 595 -26.74 -20.70 -6.93
N PRO A 596 -26.36 -21.61 -7.84
CA PRO A 596 -26.68 -23.02 -7.67
C PRO A 596 -25.94 -23.57 -6.46
N GLY A 597 -26.62 -24.39 -5.66
CA GLY A 597 -26.04 -25.00 -4.48
C GLY A 597 -27.11 -25.40 -3.48
N LYS A 598 -26.68 -26.00 -2.38
CA LYS A 598 -27.54 -26.36 -1.25
C LYS A 598 -26.90 -25.88 0.05
N ILE A 599 -27.70 -25.78 1.10
CA ILE A 599 -27.18 -25.64 2.46
C ILE A 599 -27.10 -27.05 3.03
N THR A 600 -25.90 -27.48 3.42
CA THR A 600 -25.67 -28.85 3.90
C THR A 600 -25.18 -28.89 5.34
N GLU A 601 -25.44 -29.99 6.05
CA GLU A 601 -24.90 -30.17 7.40
C GLU A 601 -23.36 -30.16 7.38
N ASP A 602 -22.74 -30.73 6.35
CA ASP A 602 -21.29 -30.67 6.14
C ASP A 602 -20.80 -29.23 5.95
N GLY A 603 -21.55 -28.41 5.23
CA GLY A 603 -21.29 -26.97 5.09
C GLY A 603 -21.32 -26.24 6.43
N ILE A 604 -22.34 -26.52 7.25
CA ILE A 604 -22.45 -25.98 8.62
C ILE A 604 -21.28 -26.43 9.48
N ARG A 605 -20.97 -27.72 9.52
CA ARG A 605 -19.85 -28.29 10.29
C ARG A 605 -18.52 -27.68 9.86
N SER A 606 -18.30 -27.52 8.56
CA SER A 606 -17.11 -26.86 8.02
C SER A 606 -17.01 -25.40 8.47
N ASN A 607 -18.11 -24.63 8.40
CA ASN A 607 -18.12 -23.24 8.84
C ASN A 607 -17.86 -23.12 10.34
N VAL A 608 -18.51 -23.95 11.17
CA VAL A 608 -18.26 -23.99 12.63
C VAL A 608 -16.80 -24.34 12.91
N SER A 609 -16.29 -25.40 12.27
CA SER A 609 -14.93 -25.89 12.49
C SER A 609 -13.88 -24.82 12.19
N VAL A 610 -13.98 -24.17 11.01
CA VAL A 610 -13.03 -23.13 10.61
C VAL A 610 -13.18 -21.86 11.45
N ALA A 611 -14.40 -21.41 11.76
CA ALA A 611 -14.61 -20.25 12.60
C ALA A 611 -14.01 -20.43 14.01
N LEU A 612 -14.19 -21.60 14.62
CA LEU A 612 -13.61 -21.94 15.93
C LEU A 612 -12.08 -22.03 15.88
N ALA A 613 -11.55 -22.75 14.88
CA ALA A 613 -10.11 -22.91 14.70
C ALA A 613 -9.41 -21.57 14.49
N TYR A 614 -9.94 -20.75 13.59
CA TYR A 614 -9.37 -19.44 13.25
C TYR A 614 -9.48 -18.47 14.41
N CYS A 615 -10.67 -18.24 14.97
CA CYS A 615 -10.84 -17.28 16.07
C CYS A 615 -10.00 -17.69 17.29
N GLY A 616 -9.94 -18.98 17.61
CA GLY A 616 -9.12 -19.50 18.71
C GLY A 616 -7.61 -19.30 18.49
N ALA A 617 -7.13 -19.44 17.26
CA ALA A 617 -5.73 -19.20 16.91
C ALA A 617 -5.40 -17.70 16.87
N TRP A 618 -6.31 -16.89 16.33
CA TRP A 618 -6.16 -15.44 16.20
C TRP A 618 -6.05 -14.76 17.56
N ILE A 619 -6.90 -15.13 18.52
CA ILE A 619 -6.79 -14.69 19.92
C ILE A 619 -5.45 -15.13 20.55
N GLY A 620 -4.91 -16.27 20.09
CA GLY A 620 -3.58 -16.75 20.47
C GLY A 620 -2.42 -16.06 19.77
N GLY A 621 -2.67 -15.04 18.94
CA GLY A 621 -1.63 -14.29 18.24
C GLY A 621 -1.21 -14.87 16.90
N ASN A 622 -1.96 -15.83 16.33
CA ASN A 622 -1.70 -16.38 14.99
C ASN A 622 -2.89 -16.14 14.03
N GLY A 623 -2.69 -15.30 13.02
CA GLY A 623 -3.71 -14.98 12.00
C GLY A 623 -3.60 -15.75 10.68
N CYS A 624 -2.62 -16.66 10.55
CA CYS A 624 -2.39 -17.44 9.34
C CYS A 624 -2.23 -18.91 9.71
N ILE A 625 -3.30 -19.70 9.56
CA ILE A 625 -3.33 -21.08 10.05
C ILE A 625 -3.59 -22.10 8.94
N PRO A 626 -2.87 -23.24 8.95
CA PRO A 626 -3.22 -24.36 8.10
C PRO A 626 -4.43 -25.10 8.69
N VAL A 627 -5.54 -25.14 7.96
CA VAL A 627 -6.74 -25.92 8.32
C VAL A 627 -7.17 -26.70 7.08
N ASN A 628 -7.32 -28.03 7.22
CA ASN A 628 -7.76 -28.91 6.13
C ASN A 628 -6.97 -28.71 4.81
N TYR A 629 -5.64 -28.56 4.92
CA TYR A 629 -4.74 -28.32 3.79
C TYR A 629 -4.96 -27.00 3.04
N LEU A 630 -5.66 -26.04 3.66
CA LEU A 630 -5.79 -24.67 3.18
C LEU A 630 -5.10 -23.73 4.17
N MET A 631 -4.43 -22.70 3.65
CA MET A 631 -3.90 -21.62 4.48
C MET A 631 -5.00 -20.58 4.67
N GLU A 632 -5.60 -20.55 5.86
CA GLU A 632 -6.77 -19.73 6.16
C GLU A 632 -6.38 -18.41 6.85
N ASP A 633 -7.11 -17.36 6.49
CA ASP A 633 -7.02 -16.00 7.03
C ASP A 633 -8.38 -15.55 7.61
N ALA A 634 -8.48 -14.30 8.06
CA ALA A 634 -9.68 -13.80 8.73
C ALA A 634 -10.92 -13.83 7.82
N ALA A 635 -10.77 -13.56 6.52
CA ALA A 635 -11.87 -13.58 5.56
C ALA A 635 -12.59 -14.94 5.53
N THR A 636 -11.87 -16.06 5.70
CA THR A 636 -12.51 -17.39 5.77
C THR A 636 -13.40 -17.53 7.02
N ALA A 637 -12.94 -17.04 8.17
CA ALA A 637 -13.73 -17.07 9.41
C ALA A 637 -14.90 -16.08 9.35
N GLU A 638 -14.73 -14.93 8.67
CA GLU A 638 -15.78 -13.94 8.44
C GLU A 638 -16.93 -14.53 7.63
N ILE A 639 -16.66 -15.09 6.44
CA ILE A 639 -17.70 -15.71 5.62
C ILE A 639 -18.38 -16.87 6.35
N ALA A 640 -17.60 -17.68 7.09
CA ALA A 640 -18.13 -18.80 7.86
C ALA A 640 -19.15 -18.32 8.91
N ARG A 641 -18.81 -17.31 9.74
CA ARG A 641 -19.72 -16.84 10.79
C ARG A 641 -20.96 -16.16 10.21
N VAL A 642 -20.83 -15.33 9.17
CA VAL A 642 -22.00 -14.58 8.66
C VAL A 642 -22.93 -15.46 7.86
N GLN A 643 -22.43 -16.53 7.25
CA GLN A 643 -23.25 -17.52 6.57
C GLN A 643 -24.08 -18.33 7.57
N LEU A 644 -23.48 -18.74 8.70
CA LEU A 644 -24.23 -19.38 9.80
C LEU A 644 -25.31 -18.44 10.36
N TRP A 645 -24.97 -17.17 10.59
CA TRP A 645 -25.94 -16.15 10.98
C TRP A 645 -27.06 -16.00 9.94
N GLN A 646 -26.73 -15.91 8.65
CA GLN A 646 -27.70 -15.69 7.58
C GLN A 646 -28.71 -16.83 7.50
N TRP A 647 -28.25 -18.07 7.63
CA TRP A 647 -29.13 -19.25 7.61
C TRP A 647 -30.07 -19.30 8.81
N VAL A 648 -29.59 -18.96 10.00
CA VAL A 648 -30.42 -18.86 11.20
C VAL A 648 -31.42 -17.69 11.11
N LYS A 649 -30.97 -16.52 10.67
CA LYS A 649 -31.78 -15.30 10.56
C LYS A 649 -33.01 -15.47 9.68
N TYR A 650 -32.88 -16.25 8.61
CA TYR A 650 -33.89 -16.38 7.56
C TYR A 650 -34.60 -17.73 7.56
N ASP A 651 -34.47 -18.51 8.64
CA ASP A 651 -35.09 -19.83 8.79
C ASP A 651 -34.77 -20.75 7.61
N ALA A 652 -33.51 -20.70 7.15
CA ALA A 652 -33.05 -21.52 6.06
C ALA A 652 -33.11 -23.01 6.43
N ARG A 653 -33.21 -23.87 5.42
CA ARG A 653 -33.37 -25.30 5.60
C ARG A 653 -32.21 -26.05 4.97
N LEU A 654 -31.81 -27.13 5.62
CA LEU A 654 -30.93 -28.14 5.05
C LEU A 654 -31.55 -28.77 3.80
N GLU A 655 -30.73 -29.44 3.02
CA GLU A 655 -31.15 -30.30 1.92
C GLU A 655 -32.13 -31.40 2.35
N THR A 656 -32.13 -31.77 3.64
CA THR A 656 -33.04 -32.73 4.26
C THR A 656 -34.40 -32.12 4.65
N GLY A 657 -34.52 -30.79 4.60
CA GLY A 657 -35.71 -30.04 5.02
C GLY A 657 -35.72 -29.60 6.48
N GLU A 658 -34.76 -30.03 7.30
CA GLU A 658 -34.60 -29.57 8.69
C GLU A 658 -34.27 -28.07 8.74
N GLN A 659 -34.87 -27.35 9.69
CA GLN A 659 -34.67 -25.91 9.86
C GLN A 659 -33.39 -25.63 10.65
N ILE A 660 -32.62 -24.64 10.19
CA ILE A 660 -31.37 -24.23 10.82
C ILE A 660 -31.70 -23.21 11.91
N THR A 661 -31.70 -23.65 13.17
CA THR A 661 -32.00 -22.83 14.36
C THR A 661 -30.72 -22.50 15.13
N PRO A 662 -30.72 -21.50 16.05
CA PRO A 662 -29.59 -21.26 16.94
C PRO A 662 -29.19 -22.52 17.73
N GLN A 663 -30.17 -23.28 18.22
CA GLN A 663 -29.94 -24.51 18.99
C GLN A 663 -29.33 -25.61 18.12
N TYR A 664 -29.71 -25.68 16.84
CA TYR A 664 -29.07 -26.60 15.89
C TYR A 664 -27.58 -26.27 15.75
N ILE A 665 -27.21 -24.98 15.61
CA ILE A 665 -25.80 -24.59 15.52
C ILE A 665 -25.04 -24.81 16.84
N ASP A 666 -25.65 -24.51 18.00
CA ASP A 666 -25.01 -24.77 19.31
C ASP A 666 -24.63 -26.23 19.48
N ARG A 667 -25.50 -27.16 19.05
CA ARG A 667 -25.22 -28.59 19.06
C ARG A 667 -23.98 -28.90 18.21
N ILE A 668 -23.91 -28.37 16.99
CA ILE A 668 -22.76 -28.57 16.12
C ILE A 668 -21.48 -27.96 16.71
N ILE A 669 -21.56 -26.79 17.36
CA ILE A 669 -20.43 -26.18 18.08
C ILE A 669 -19.94 -27.12 19.19
N ALA A 670 -20.84 -27.66 20.01
CA ALA A 670 -20.49 -28.58 21.09
C ALA A 670 -19.87 -29.89 20.57
N GLU A 671 -20.34 -30.41 19.44
CA GLU A 671 -19.79 -31.59 18.78
C GLU A 671 -18.41 -31.35 18.17
N GLN A 672 -18.18 -30.18 17.55
CA GLN A 672 -16.93 -29.86 16.84
C GLN A 672 -15.82 -29.35 17.76
N ALA A 673 -16.15 -28.56 18.80
CA ALA A 673 -15.17 -27.89 19.65
C ALA A 673 -14.08 -28.83 20.21
N PRO A 674 -14.39 -30.04 20.75
CA PRO A 674 -13.36 -30.94 21.26
C PRO A 674 -12.34 -31.42 20.21
N GLY A 675 -12.69 -31.40 18.93
CA GLY A 675 -11.83 -31.80 17.82
C GLY A 675 -10.91 -30.69 17.30
N ILE A 676 -11.17 -29.42 17.63
CA ILE A 676 -10.47 -28.27 17.04
C ILE A 676 -8.97 -28.28 17.31
N THR A 677 -8.56 -28.67 18.51
CA THR A 677 -7.12 -28.73 18.88
C THR A 677 -6.35 -29.81 18.11
N LYS A 678 -7.03 -30.78 17.49
CA LYS A 678 -6.39 -31.79 16.61
C LYS A 678 -6.12 -31.23 15.22
N ILE A 679 -7.03 -30.42 14.69
CA ILE A 679 -6.91 -29.82 13.34
C ILE A 679 -6.10 -28.52 13.35
N ALA A 680 -6.11 -27.79 14.47
CA ALA A 680 -5.35 -26.57 14.68
C ALA A 680 -4.62 -26.64 16.04
N PRO A 681 -3.45 -27.32 16.11
CA PRO A 681 -2.75 -27.57 17.37
C PRO A 681 -2.27 -26.31 18.12
N SER A 682 -2.22 -25.15 17.45
CA SER A 682 -1.88 -23.87 18.08
C SER A 682 -3.01 -23.30 18.95
N VAL A 683 -4.23 -23.82 18.84
CA VAL A 683 -5.40 -23.31 19.57
C VAL A 683 -5.37 -23.79 21.02
N GLN A 684 -5.44 -22.84 21.96
CA GLN A 684 -5.55 -23.13 23.39
C GLN A 684 -7.00 -23.32 23.82
N VAL A 685 -7.24 -24.15 24.85
CA VAL A 685 -8.58 -24.51 25.32
C VAL A 685 -9.39 -23.29 25.81
N ASN A 686 -8.75 -22.33 26.47
CA ASN A 686 -9.36 -21.07 26.89
C ASN A 686 -9.79 -20.20 25.70
N HIS A 687 -8.94 -20.06 24.67
CA HIS A 687 -9.26 -19.29 23.46
C HIS A 687 -10.40 -19.94 22.68
N LEU A 688 -10.45 -21.27 22.65
CA LEU A 688 -11.55 -22.00 22.05
C LEU A 688 -12.88 -21.72 22.77
N LYS A 689 -12.90 -21.64 24.11
CA LYS A 689 -14.11 -21.26 24.87
C LYS A 689 -14.60 -19.86 24.49
N ILE A 690 -13.67 -18.91 24.34
CA ILE A 690 -13.97 -17.55 23.89
C ILE A 690 -14.56 -17.58 22.47
N ALA A 691 -13.90 -18.28 21.54
CA ALA A 691 -14.35 -18.41 20.16
C ALA A 691 -15.75 -19.05 20.05
N SER A 692 -16.02 -20.10 20.83
CA SER A 692 -17.34 -20.74 20.88
C SER A 692 -18.41 -19.79 21.40
N LYS A 693 -18.14 -19.08 22.50
CA LYS A 693 -19.08 -18.08 23.04
C LYS A 693 -19.35 -16.96 22.03
N TYR A 694 -18.29 -16.39 21.47
CA TYR A 694 -18.39 -15.34 20.45
C TYR A 694 -19.25 -15.78 19.26
N LEU A 695 -19.01 -16.97 18.71
CA LEU A 695 -19.78 -17.49 17.57
C LEU A 695 -21.26 -17.69 17.93
N MET A 696 -21.56 -18.28 19.09
CA MET A 696 -22.93 -18.45 19.58
C MET A 696 -23.66 -17.11 19.74
N ASP A 697 -22.98 -16.09 20.27
CA ASP A 697 -23.56 -14.76 20.48
C ASP A 697 -23.82 -14.06 19.14
N GLN A 698 -22.88 -14.15 18.18
CA GLN A 698 -23.01 -13.54 16.84
C GLN A 698 -24.17 -14.11 16.02
N ILE A 699 -24.39 -15.42 16.08
CA ILE A 699 -25.50 -16.09 15.36
C ILE A 699 -26.87 -15.57 15.81
N ARG A 700 -26.98 -15.09 17.06
CA ARG A 700 -28.22 -14.60 17.67
C ARG A 700 -28.46 -13.12 17.47
N GLN A 701 -27.50 -12.39 16.91
CA GLN A 701 -27.64 -10.95 16.73
C GLN A 701 -28.73 -10.60 15.71
N GLN A 702 -29.41 -9.47 15.93
CA GLN A 702 -30.34 -8.94 14.94
C GLN A 702 -29.64 -8.68 13.60
N TRP A 703 -28.46 -8.05 13.67
CA TRP A 703 -27.50 -7.87 12.59
C TRP A 703 -26.12 -8.27 13.13
N PRO A 704 -25.32 -9.06 12.41
CA PRO A 704 -24.04 -9.50 12.90
C PRO A 704 -23.09 -8.31 12.98
N SER A 705 -22.13 -8.37 13.91
CA SER A 705 -21.07 -7.35 13.98
C SER A 705 -20.35 -7.23 12.65
N ASP A 706 -19.80 -6.05 12.38
CA ASP A 706 -19.20 -5.77 11.08
C ASP A 706 -17.95 -6.61 10.82
N PHE A 707 -17.06 -6.78 11.81
CA PHE A 707 -15.85 -7.59 11.65
C PHE A 707 -15.53 -8.33 12.96
N LEU A 708 -15.19 -9.62 12.86
CA LEU A 708 -14.74 -10.43 14.00
C LEU A 708 -13.44 -9.89 14.61
N THR A 709 -12.58 -9.31 13.78
CA THR A 709 -11.31 -8.74 14.22
C THR A 709 -11.52 -7.52 15.12
N SER A 710 -12.58 -6.73 14.87
CA SER A 710 -12.96 -5.61 15.74
C SER A 710 -13.47 -6.09 17.10
N ASP A 711 -14.32 -7.12 17.08
CA ASP A 711 -14.92 -7.69 18.30
C ASP A 711 -13.90 -8.43 19.16
N LEU A 712 -12.89 -9.06 18.54
CA LEU A 712 -11.87 -9.84 19.24
C LEU A 712 -10.60 -9.06 19.59
N MET A 713 -10.36 -7.89 18.99
CA MET A 713 -9.21 -7.02 19.29
C MET A 713 -9.02 -6.71 20.79
N PRO A 714 -10.06 -6.49 21.60
CA PRO A 714 -9.93 -6.29 23.05
C PRO A 714 -9.14 -7.40 23.76
N TYR A 715 -9.29 -8.67 23.35
CA TYR A 715 -8.55 -9.78 23.95
C TYR A 715 -7.04 -9.67 23.69
N LEU A 716 -6.64 -9.28 22.48
CA LEU A 716 -5.24 -9.06 22.15
C LEU A 716 -4.68 -7.82 22.87
N THR A 717 -5.51 -6.77 22.98
CA THR A 717 -5.13 -5.51 23.64
C THR A 717 -4.86 -5.73 25.13
N MET A 718 -5.74 -6.48 25.80
CA MET A 718 -5.60 -6.89 27.19
C MET A 718 -4.37 -7.80 27.39
N ALA A 719 -4.12 -8.73 26.47
CA ALA A 719 -2.93 -9.60 26.52
C ALA A 719 -1.61 -8.80 26.40
N ASP A 720 -1.64 -7.64 25.72
CA ASP A 720 -0.50 -6.73 25.63
C ASP A 720 -0.39 -5.77 26.84
N GLY A 721 -1.26 -5.89 27.85
CA GLY A 721 -1.19 -5.15 29.10
C GLY A 721 -1.72 -3.71 29.05
N VAL A 722 -2.59 -3.39 28.08
CA VAL A 722 -3.22 -2.07 27.96
C VAL A 722 -4.44 -1.97 28.89
N ASP A 723 -4.67 -0.76 29.43
CA ASP A 723 -5.82 -0.44 30.29
C ASP A 723 -7.15 -0.46 29.52
N GLU A 724 -8.22 -0.94 30.18
CA GLU A 724 -9.59 -1.05 29.64
C GLU A 724 -10.12 0.25 29.02
N LYS A 725 -9.71 1.42 29.50
CA LYS A 725 -10.19 2.71 28.95
C LYS A 725 -9.81 2.95 27.49
N TRP A 726 -8.83 2.23 26.94
CA TRP A 726 -8.30 2.45 25.59
C TRP A 726 -8.88 1.50 24.54
N TYR A 727 -9.72 0.56 24.94
CA TYR A 727 -10.39 -0.36 24.03
C TYR A 727 -11.86 -0.52 24.42
N ARG A 728 -12.69 -0.93 23.47
CA ARG A 728 -14.10 -1.21 23.76
C ARG A 728 -14.19 -2.45 24.64
N SER A 729 -15.04 -2.43 25.67
CA SER A 729 -15.19 -3.57 26.57
C SER A 729 -15.51 -4.84 25.80
N VAL A 730 -14.93 -5.96 26.23
CA VAL A 730 -15.30 -7.29 25.75
C VAL A 730 -16.80 -7.49 26.01
N LEU A 731 -17.56 -7.83 24.96
CA LEU A 731 -19.02 -8.04 25.01
C LEU A 731 -19.47 -8.98 26.14
#